data_AF-A0AAN6SR53-F1
#
_entry.id   AF-A0AAN6SR53-F1
#
_cell.length_a   1.000
_cell.length_b   1.000
_cell.length_c   1.000
_cell.angle_alpha   90.00
_cell.angle_beta   90.00
_cell.angle_gamma   90.00
#
_symmetry.space_group_name_H-M   'P 1'
#
loop_
_entity.id
_entity.type
_entity.pdbx_description
1 polymer ?
#
loop_
_entity_poly.entity_id
_entity_poly.type
_entity_poly.pdbx_seq_one_letter_code
_entity_poly.pdbx_strand_id
1 'polypeptide(L)'
;MATTAAASAADAVQEKAAGPLQVPLLAPTPESRPKERTPLTPEEQQKYDALLEQVKAWAEIPSTKGKAGPLTDSERFWLTRECLLRYLRATKWHEKDAEKRLLETLTWRREYGVEELTAEHISPENETGKQIILGYDKEARVCHYLNPGRQNTEPSPRQVQHLVFMVERVIDIMPPGQETLALLINFKASKSRSNTSPGIGLAREVLHILQHHYPERLGKALIINMPWIVTGFFKLITPFIDPNTREKLKFNEDMAQYVPAEQMWSEFSSGKLEFDYDHAVYWPALQKLCGERREARRQRWVAGGQQLGESEDYLAGAAEPTLPTLPTLPTNWNNAAPRHNNNTNNNKSMDLPPPRPLPPKPLPHNHPPQYLLLRISHTALNPADLVTLSVMPFSLRSHRKTQPAAVPGLDFTATVVDVWNPTPEPGTEGGEARFAQGDSVVCFPPLSHILATGVGGLQGVVVLPARYAVKIPAGKTQKEAAGLLLCGCTADVQVVDYTQYEDLPGELARRFGDQPFDNIIDTFGNQGVYKQCARYLKPEGMYNAASIHYSDYTFWALLKSGLTLIANTVWPRATWLGGTGRTWKAASMMDPGREMMERVVKQFGEGKLRVVVDSEWPFEKVLDALDVLKSGHAAGKVVIRVNEE
;
A
#
# COMPACT_ATOMS: atom_id res chain seq x y z
N MET A 1 50.98 -9.32 20.68
CA MET A 1 50.47 -8.61 21.87
C MET A 1 50.09 -7.18 21.50
N ALA A 2 49.00 -7.00 20.73
CA ALA A 2 48.48 -5.67 20.38
C ALA A 2 46.98 -5.74 20.03
N THR A 3 46.22 -6.52 20.79
CA THR A 3 44.77 -6.75 20.58
C THR A 3 43.90 -6.27 21.74
N THR A 4 44.44 -5.46 22.66
CA THR A 4 43.74 -5.01 23.88
C THR A 4 43.43 -3.51 23.93
N ALA A 5 43.74 -2.72 22.89
CA ALA A 5 43.60 -1.27 22.95
C ALA A 5 42.26 -0.68 22.42
N ALA A 6 41.40 -1.47 21.76
CA ALA A 6 40.15 -0.95 21.17
C ALA A 6 38.90 -1.14 22.05
N ALA A 7 38.97 -1.97 23.10
CA ALA A 7 37.85 -2.22 24.01
C ALA A 7 37.74 -1.19 25.15
N SER A 8 38.81 -0.44 25.44
CA SER A 8 38.91 0.31 26.71
C SER A 8 38.33 1.73 26.72
N ALA A 9 37.53 2.13 25.73
CA ALA A 9 36.85 3.44 25.73
C ALA A 9 35.31 3.34 25.78
N ALA A 10 34.74 2.18 25.46
CA ALA A 10 33.29 1.95 25.51
C ALA A 10 32.83 1.26 26.81
N ASP A 11 33.75 0.63 27.55
CA ASP A 11 33.50 -0.05 28.83
C ASP A 11 33.60 0.87 30.06
N ALA A 12 33.56 2.20 29.87
CA ALA A 12 33.35 3.12 30.98
C ALA A 12 31.93 2.92 31.52
N VAL A 13 31.82 2.00 32.49
CA VAL A 13 30.73 1.85 33.43
C VAL A 13 30.06 3.20 33.62
N GLN A 14 28.82 3.36 33.16
CA GLN A 14 27.95 4.43 33.62
C GLN A 14 27.83 4.21 35.12
N GLU A 15 28.70 4.89 35.88
CA GLU A 15 28.59 4.99 37.33
C GLU A 15 27.14 5.38 37.60
N LYS A 16 26.47 4.53 38.37
CA LYS A 16 25.05 4.66 38.68
C LYS A 16 24.88 5.93 39.51
N ALA A 17 24.76 7.08 38.83
CA ALA A 17 24.48 8.35 39.46
C ALA A 17 23.23 8.18 40.32
N ALA A 18 23.25 8.74 41.53
CA ALA A 18 22.12 8.67 42.44
C ALA A 18 20.96 9.55 41.90
N GLY A 19 20.17 9.02 40.97
CA GLY A 19 19.03 9.70 40.37
C GLY A 19 18.60 9.10 39.02
N PRO A 20 17.48 9.57 38.44
CA PRO A 20 17.06 9.18 37.10
C PRO A 20 18.10 9.54 36.04
N LEU A 21 18.23 8.70 35.02
CA LEU A 21 19.10 8.97 33.87
C LEU A 21 18.57 10.18 33.08
N GLN A 22 19.46 11.07 32.64
CA GLN A 22 19.08 12.26 31.85
C GLN A 22 19.74 12.32 30.47
N VAL A 23 20.61 11.36 30.14
CA VAL A 23 21.37 11.31 28.89
C VAL A 23 21.09 10.01 28.12
N PRO A 24 21.33 9.94 26.80
CA PRO A 24 21.15 8.71 26.05
C PRO A 24 22.05 7.56 26.57
N LEU A 25 21.54 6.32 26.49
CA LEU A 25 22.35 5.13 26.67
C LEU A 25 23.30 4.96 25.48
N LEU A 26 24.55 4.56 25.76
CA LEU A 26 25.63 4.54 24.77
C LEU A 26 25.70 3.25 23.95
N ALA A 27 25.11 2.18 24.45
CA ALA A 27 25.21 0.84 23.87
C ALA A 27 23.99 -0.04 24.22
N PRO A 28 23.67 -1.04 23.35
CA PRO A 28 22.68 -2.06 23.66
C PRO A 28 23.17 -3.01 24.76
N THR A 29 22.30 -3.88 25.28
CA THR A 29 22.71 -4.89 26.27
C THR A 29 23.61 -5.96 25.65
N PRO A 30 24.41 -6.68 26.47
CA PRO A 30 25.23 -7.79 25.98
C PRO A 30 24.44 -8.93 25.34
N GLU A 31 23.13 -9.03 25.53
CA GLU A 31 22.26 -10.05 24.94
C GLU A 31 21.57 -9.56 23.66
N SER A 32 21.51 -8.24 23.46
CA SER A 32 20.87 -7.64 22.29
C SER A 32 21.70 -7.90 21.03
N ARG A 33 21.10 -8.42 19.97
CA ARG A 33 21.79 -8.83 18.75
C ARG A 33 21.01 -8.44 17.50
N PRO A 34 21.61 -7.69 16.55
CA PRO A 34 21.01 -7.47 15.25
C PRO A 34 20.55 -8.78 14.61
N LYS A 35 19.36 -8.76 14.00
CA LYS A 35 18.92 -9.89 13.19
C LYS A 35 19.90 -10.11 12.05
N GLU A 36 20.32 -11.36 11.86
CA GLU A 36 21.21 -11.74 10.79
C GLU A 36 20.60 -11.39 9.43
N ARG A 37 21.39 -10.70 8.59
CA ARG A 37 20.96 -10.33 7.23
C ARG A 37 20.95 -11.58 6.36
N THR A 38 19.86 -11.79 5.63
CA THR A 38 19.82 -12.85 4.62
C THR A 38 20.87 -12.56 3.55
N PRO A 39 21.75 -13.52 3.21
CA PRO A 39 22.71 -13.36 2.13
C PRO A 39 21.98 -13.05 0.82
N LEU A 40 22.59 -12.20 -0.01
CA LEU A 40 22.03 -11.90 -1.33
C LEU A 40 22.09 -13.16 -2.20
N THR A 41 21.00 -13.42 -2.92
CA THR A 41 21.03 -14.39 -4.02
C THR A 41 21.96 -13.89 -5.14
N PRO A 42 22.45 -14.76 -6.04
CA PRO A 42 23.28 -14.32 -7.17
C PRO A 42 22.62 -13.23 -8.04
N GLU A 43 21.30 -13.31 -8.23
CA GLU A 43 20.54 -12.28 -8.95
C GLU A 43 20.51 -10.95 -8.20
N GLU A 44 20.26 -10.99 -6.89
CA GLU A 44 20.27 -9.80 -6.04
C GLU A 44 21.65 -9.15 -5.97
N GLN A 45 22.72 -9.97 -5.89
CA GLN A 45 24.10 -9.48 -5.94
C GLN A 45 24.39 -8.79 -7.28
N GLN A 46 23.99 -9.39 -8.41
CA GLN A 46 24.15 -8.77 -9.72
C GLN A 46 23.45 -7.41 -9.84
N LYS A 47 22.24 -7.30 -9.30
CA LYS A 47 21.47 -6.04 -9.30
C LYS A 47 22.10 -4.98 -8.38
N TYR A 48 22.65 -5.41 -7.25
CA TYR A 48 23.42 -4.52 -6.39
C TYR A 48 24.67 -4.00 -7.11
N ASP A 49 25.43 -4.88 -7.76
CA ASP A 49 26.65 -4.50 -8.47
C ASP A 49 26.33 -3.53 -9.62
N ALA A 50 25.26 -3.80 -10.38
CA ALA A 50 24.81 -2.92 -11.45
C ALA A 50 24.40 -1.52 -10.94
N LEU A 51 23.64 -1.45 -9.84
CA LEU A 51 23.27 -0.17 -9.23
C LEU A 51 24.50 0.57 -8.69
N LEU A 52 25.44 -0.13 -8.06
CA LEU A 52 26.67 0.46 -7.56
C LEU A 52 27.52 1.07 -8.70
N GLU A 53 27.63 0.38 -9.83
CA GLU A 53 28.34 0.92 -11.00
C GLU A 53 27.64 2.15 -11.61
N GLN A 54 26.30 2.18 -11.64
CA GLN A 54 25.54 3.38 -12.04
C GLN A 54 25.83 4.55 -11.12
N VAL A 55 25.81 4.32 -9.80
CA VAL A 55 26.07 5.36 -8.79
C VAL A 55 27.52 5.87 -8.85
N LYS A 56 28.49 5.00 -9.15
CA LYS A 56 29.89 5.42 -9.39
C LYS A 56 30.04 6.30 -10.62
N ALA A 57 29.18 6.14 -11.63
CA ALA A 57 29.17 6.95 -12.84
C ALA A 57 28.49 8.33 -12.65
N TRP A 58 27.81 8.57 -11.52
CA TRP A 58 27.18 9.87 -11.25
C TRP A 58 28.22 10.98 -11.04
N ALA A 59 28.15 12.01 -11.88
CA ALA A 59 28.96 13.21 -11.75
C ALA A 59 28.22 14.32 -10.99
N GLU A 60 26.92 14.47 -11.22
CA GLU A 60 26.10 15.59 -10.74
C GLU A 60 24.78 15.09 -10.15
N ILE A 61 24.31 15.76 -9.10
CA ILE A 61 22.95 15.58 -8.58
C ILE A 61 22.08 16.72 -9.13
N PRO A 62 20.95 16.39 -9.78
CA PRO A 62 20.05 17.40 -10.33
C PRO A 62 19.30 18.13 -9.22
N SER A 63 18.74 19.30 -9.54
CA SER A 63 17.78 19.98 -8.67
C SER A 63 16.93 20.93 -9.51
N THR A 64 15.67 21.10 -9.09
CA THR A 64 14.76 22.09 -9.69
C THR A 64 14.74 23.41 -8.93
N LYS A 65 15.42 23.49 -7.77
CA LYS A 65 15.46 24.65 -6.88
C LYS A 65 16.85 25.31 -6.80
N GLY A 66 17.67 25.13 -7.84
CA GLY A 66 18.99 25.77 -7.94
C GLY A 66 20.07 25.18 -7.03
N LYS A 67 19.87 23.98 -6.46
CA LYS A 67 20.89 23.25 -5.68
C LYS A 67 21.53 22.09 -6.47
N ALA A 68 21.52 22.17 -7.80
CA ALA A 68 22.20 21.21 -8.65
C ALA A 68 23.72 21.37 -8.51
N GLY A 69 24.48 20.34 -8.82
CA GLY A 69 25.94 20.40 -8.73
C GLY A 69 26.61 19.06 -8.46
N PRO A 70 27.95 19.03 -8.44
CA PRO A 70 28.72 17.80 -8.39
C PRO A 70 28.42 16.98 -7.14
N LEU A 71 28.59 15.66 -7.23
CA LEU A 71 28.48 14.77 -6.08
C LEU A 71 29.56 15.09 -5.03
N THR A 72 29.12 15.46 -3.83
CA THR A 72 29.99 15.87 -2.72
C THR A 72 30.50 14.67 -1.91
N ASP A 73 31.57 14.86 -1.13
CA ASP A 73 32.09 13.81 -0.23
C ASP A 73 31.06 13.36 0.83
N SER A 74 30.20 14.27 1.29
CA SER A 74 29.13 13.91 2.24
C SER A 74 28.12 12.96 1.58
N GLU A 75 27.75 13.20 0.33
CA GLU A 75 26.84 12.34 -0.42
C GLU A 75 27.49 11.01 -0.78
N ARG A 76 28.79 11.00 -1.13
CA ARG A 76 29.55 9.76 -1.33
C ARG A 76 29.59 8.92 -0.05
N PHE A 77 29.82 9.56 1.11
CA PHE A 77 29.79 8.91 2.42
C PHE A 77 28.40 8.35 2.78
N TRP A 78 27.32 9.00 2.33
CA TRP A 78 25.94 8.54 2.55
C TRP A 78 25.56 7.34 1.65
N LEU A 79 26.15 7.22 0.47
CA LEU A 79 25.92 6.16 -0.52
C LEU A 79 26.65 4.85 -0.16
N THR A 80 26.30 4.28 0.99
CA THR A 80 26.82 3.02 1.51
C THR A 80 26.20 1.79 0.83
N ARG A 81 26.81 0.60 1.05
CA ARG A 81 26.27 -0.68 0.59
C ARG A 81 24.83 -0.88 1.07
N GLU A 82 24.60 -0.74 2.36
CA GLU A 82 23.28 -0.91 2.97
C GLU A 82 22.30 0.17 2.50
N CYS A 83 22.76 1.39 2.21
CA CYS A 83 21.93 2.41 1.58
C CYS A 83 21.37 1.92 0.24
N LEU A 84 22.25 1.50 -0.68
CA LEU A 84 21.85 0.97 -1.99
C LEU A 84 20.88 -0.21 -1.84
N LEU A 85 21.17 -1.14 -0.93
CA LEU A 85 20.31 -2.30 -0.67
C LEU A 85 18.93 -1.92 -0.11
N ARG A 86 18.83 -0.88 0.74
CA ARG A 86 17.51 -0.38 1.20
C ARG A 86 16.67 0.09 0.03
N TYR A 87 17.26 0.81 -0.92
CA TYR A 87 16.54 1.29 -2.10
C TYR A 87 16.13 0.13 -3.03
N LEU A 88 17.02 -0.83 -3.27
CA LEU A 88 16.70 -2.04 -4.03
C LEU A 88 15.56 -2.84 -3.40
N ARG A 89 15.59 -3.09 -2.09
CA ARG A 89 14.48 -3.78 -1.41
C ARG A 89 13.18 -2.99 -1.49
N ALA A 90 13.23 -1.68 -1.30
CA ALA A 90 12.06 -0.82 -1.33
C ALA A 90 11.41 -0.69 -2.72
N THR A 91 12.16 -0.96 -3.79
CA THR A 91 11.65 -1.04 -5.17
C THR A 91 11.51 -2.47 -5.66
N LYS A 92 11.53 -3.46 -4.76
CA LYS A 92 11.38 -4.90 -5.07
C LYS A 92 12.39 -5.36 -6.12
N TRP A 93 13.63 -4.88 -6.00
CA TRP A 93 14.76 -5.20 -6.88
C TRP A 93 14.54 -4.78 -8.34
N HIS A 94 13.78 -3.70 -8.58
CA HIS A 94 13.74 -3.00 -9.86
C HIS A 94 14.85 -1.93 -9.87
N GLU A 95 15.95 -2.20 -10.59
CA GLU A 95 17.17 -1.39 -10.58
C GLU A 95 16.94 0.06 -11.02
N LYS A 96 16.23 0.27 -12.14
CA LYS A 96 15.91 1.63 -12.64
C LYS A 96 15.09 2.44 -11.65
N ASP A 97 14.14 1.79 -10.97
CA ASP A 97 13.31 2.44 -9.96
C ASP A 97 14.14 2.74 -8.70
N ALA A 98 15.09 1.87 -8.33
CA ALA A 98 16.00 2.07 -7.21
C ALA A 98 16.93 3.25 -7.47
N GLU A 99 17.57 3.29 -8.64
CA GLU A 99 18.43 4.38 -9.10
C GLU A 99 17.69 5.72 -9.09
N LYS A 100 16.52 5.77 -9.73
CA LYS A 100 15.68 6.97 -9.79
C LYS A 100 15.34 7.48 -8.39
N ARG A 101 14.84 6.60 -7.51
CA ARG A 101 14.42 6.98 -6.16
C ARG A 101 15.60 7.41 -5.29
N LEU A 102 16.77 6.79 -5.46
CA LEU A 102 17.99 7.16 -4.76
C LEU A 102 18.44 8.58 -5.16
N LEU A 103 18.42 8.88 -6.47
CA LEU A 103 18.73 10.21 -7.01
C LEU A 103 17.72 11.27 -6.56
N GLU A 104 16.42 10.93 -6.56
CA GLU A 104 15.36 11.79 -6.03
C GLU A 104 15.57 12.11 -4.53
N THR A 105 16.06 11.14 -3.74
CA THR A 105 16.39 11.40 -2.34
C THR A 105 17.60 12.31 -2.18
N LEU A 106 18.69 12.13 -2.93
CA LEU A 106 19.83 13.06 -2.86
C LEU A 106 19.40 14.48 -3.27
N THR A 107 18.62 14.60 -4.33
CA THR A 107 18.01 15.86 -4.76
C THR A 107 17.18 16.49 -3.64
N TRP A 108 16.29 15.71 -3.03
CA TRP A 108 15.47 16.16 -1.90
C TRP A 108 16.33 16.56 -0.70
N ARG A 109 17.38 15.81 -0.34
CA ARG A 109 18.26 16.14 0.79
C ARG A 109 18.87 17.52 0.62
N ARG A 110 19.34 17.86 -0.59
CA ARG A 110 19.83 19.20 -0.93
C ARG A 110 18.72 20.24 -0.81
N GLU A 111 17.62 20.03 -1.51
CA GLU A 111 16.51 21.00 -1.61
C GLU A 111 15.83 21.28 -0.26
N TYR A 112 15.69 20.26 0.56
CA TYR A 112 15.11 20.35 1.90
C TYR A 112 16.09 20.95 2.91
N GLY A 113 17.40 20.87 2.62
CA GLY A 113 18.47 21.36 3.47
C GLY A 113 18.75 20.45 4.66
N VAL A 114 18.76 19.12 4.45
CA VAL A 114 18.90 18.13 5.53
C VAL A 114 20.23 18.28 6.28
N GLU A 115 21.32 18.58 5.58
CA GLU A 115 22.65 18.75 6.18
C GLU A 115 22.77 20.10 6.91
N GLU A 116 21.98 21.09 6.49
CA GLU A 116 21.96 22.45 7.06
C GLU A 116 21.08 22.57 8.32
N LEU A 117 20.32 21.53 8.69
CA LEU A 117 19.54 21.51 9.93
C LEU A 117 20.48 21.45 11.15
N THR A 118 20.50 22.53 11.94
CA THR A 118 21.33 22.63 13.14
C THR A 118 20.59 22.23 14.42
N ALA A 119 21.34 21.83 15.44
CA ALA A 119 20.79 21.48 16.74
C ALA A 119 20.13 22.70 17.42
N GLU A 120 20.67 23.89 17.19
CA GLU A 120 20.19 25.15 17.74
C GLU A 120 18.85 25.55 17.10
N HIS A 121 18.71 25.39 15.77
CA HIS A 121 17.46 25.66 15.07
C HIS A 121 16.33 24.73 15.52
N ILE A 122 16.64 23.46 15.75
CA ILE A 122 15.67 22.42 16.10
C ILE A 122 15.36 22.36 17.60
N SER A 123 16.29 22.77 18.47
CA SER A 123 16.18 22.70 19.94
C SER A 123 14.81 23.13 20.50
N PRO A 124 14.19 24.26 20.07
CA PRO A 124 12.88 24.67 20.59
C PRO A 124 11.77 23.64 20.38
N GLU A 125 11.85 22.82 19.33
CA GLU A 125 10.87 21.75 19.09
C GLU A 125 11.01 20.60 20.09
N ASN A 126 12.18 20.41 20.70
CA ASN A 126 12.42 19.29 21.59
C ASN A 126 12.58 19.67 23.08
N GLU A 127 12.37 20.93 23.45
CA GLU A 127 12.42 21.40 24.86
C GLU A 127 11.57 20.57 25.82
N THR A 128 10.46 20.03 25.34
CA THR A 128 9.56 19.18 26.13
C THR A 128 9.78 17.70 25.94
N GLY A 129 10.82 17.22 25.24
CA GLY A 129 11.08 15.79 25.06
C GLY A 129 9.97 15.04 24.33
N LYS A 130 9.35 15.69 23.32
CA LYS A 130 8.32 15.05 22.49
C LYS A 130 8.89 14.00 21.54
N GLN A 131 10.19 14.08 21.24
CA GLN A 131 10.98 13.00 20.65
C GLN A 131 12.21 12.72 21.51
N ILE A 132 12.48 11.45 21.83
CA ILE A 132 13.61 11.05 22.67
C ILE A 132 14.27 9.82 22.04
N ILE A 133 15.58 9.85 21.86
CA ILE A 133 16.39 8.69 21.51
C ILE A 133 17.00 8.14 22.80
N LEU A 134 16.62 6.92 23.17
CA LEU A 134 17.00 6.34 24.45
C LEU A 134 16.96 4.82 24.39
N GLY A 135 18.11 4.18 24.61
CA GLY A 135 18.20 2.73 24.71
C GLY A 135 18.03 1.99 23.39
N TYR A 136 18.00 0.65 23.50
CA TYR A 136 18.01 -0.27 22.37
C TYR A 136 17.06 -1.44 22.57
N ASP A 137 16.45 -1.93 21.49
CA ASP A 137 15.64 -3.14 21.51
C ASP A 137 16.51 -4.42 21.55
N LYS A 138 15.90 -5.60 21.73
CA LYS A 138 16.61 -6.89 21.77
C LYS A 138 17.31 -7.24 20.45
N GLU A 139 16.91 -6.63 19.35
CA GLU A 139 17.57 -6.73 18.06
C GLU A 139 18.61 -5.60 17.83
N ALA A 140 19.02 -4.93 18.90
CA ALA A 140 19.95 -3.80 18.91
C ALA A 140 19.51 -2.59 18.05
N ARG A 141 18.22 -2.46 17.75
CA ARG A 141 17.67 -1.25 17.12
C ARG A 141 17.69 -0.11 18.12
N VAL A 142 18.09 1.07 17.67
CA VAL A 142 17.98 2.29 18.45
C VAL A 142 16.50 2.57 18.71
N CYS A 143 16.15 2.82 19.98
CA CYS A 143 14.79 3.13 20.41
C CYS A 143 14.53 4.64 20.26
N HIS A 144 13.57 4.98 19.40
CA HIS A 144 13.10 6.35 19.16
C HIS A 144 11.68 6.52 19.72
N TYR A 145 11.57 7.26 20.80
CA TYR A 145 10.32 7.54 21.49
C TYR A 145 9.60 8.74 20.88
N LEU A 146 8.31 8.60 20.60
CA LEU A 146 7.41 9.68 20.21
C LEU A 146 6.34 9.86 21.28
N ASN A 147 6.24 11.06 21.82
CA ASN A 147 5.26 11.43 22.85
C ASN A 147 4.39 12.60 22.37
N PRO A 148 3.37 12.38 21.52
CA PRO A 148 2.59 13.46 20.93
C PRO A 148 1.86 14.33 21.97
N GLY A 149 1.58 13.79 23.17
CA GLY A 149 1.03 14.57 24.30
C GLY A 149 1.97 15.66 24.84
N ARG A 150 3.26 15.59 24.54
CA ARG A 150 4.29 16.58 24.92
C ARG A 150 4.48 17.66 23.85
N GLN A 151 3.59 17.78 22.87
CA GLN A 151 3.66 18.84 21.85
C GLN A 151 3.66 20.22 22.49
N ASN A 152 4.68 21.03 22.17
CA ASN A 152 4.97 22.31 22.80
C ASN A 152 4.96 23.51 21.84
N THR A 153 4.87 23.26 20.53
CA THR A 153 4.93 24.30 19.50
C THR A 153 3.67 24.30 18.65
N GLU A 154 3.36 25.47 18.09
CA GLU A 154 2.34 25.61 17.06
C GLU A 154 2.79 24.94 15.74
N PRO A 155 1.84 24.46 14.91
CA PRO A 155 2.16 23.85 13.62
C PRO A 155 3.06 24.74 12.75
N SER A 156 4.21 24.19 12.35
CA SER A 156 5.19 24.89 11.53
C SER A 156 6.07 23.90 10.74
N PRO A 157 6.75 24.33 9.66
CA PRO A 157 7.71 23.49 8.94
C PRO A 157 8.81 22.92 9.85
N ARG A 158 9.16 23.65 10.92
CA ARG A 158 10.16 23.23 11.91
C ARG A 158 9.78 21.93 12.61
N GLN A 159 8.49 21.61 12.75
CA GLN A 159 8.03 20.32 13.30
C GLN A 159 8.42 19.13 12.41
N VAL A 160 8.33 19.29 11.08
CA VAL A 160 8.75 18.27 10.11
C VAL A 160 10.27 18.18 10.09
N GLN A 161 10.95 19.32 10.09
CA GLN A 161 12.42 19.38 10.20
C GLN A 161 12.92 18.71 11.48
N HIS A 162 12.24 18.89 12.61
CA HIS A 162 12.57 18.20 13.86
C HIS A 162 12.48 16.68 13.73
N LEU A 163 11.43 16.15 13.11
CA LEU A 163 11.32 14.71 12.86
C LEU A 163 12.46 14.21 11.96
N VAL A 164 12.72 14.89 10.84
CA VAL A 164 13.82 14.56 9.93
C VAL A 164 15.16 14.56 10.68
N PHE A 165 15.42 15.63 11.45
CA PHE A 165 16.62 15.77 12.25
C PHE A 165 16.79 14.62 13.23
N MET A 166 15.74 14.27 13.98
CA MET A 166 15.79 13.16 14.95
C MET A 166 15.98 11.80 14.28
N VAL A 167 15.39 11.56 13.10
CA VAL A 167 15.66 10.34 12.32
C VAL A 167 17.13 10.26 11.89
N GLU A 168 17.74 11.36 11.44
CA GLU A 168 19.17 11.40 11.14
C GLU A 168 20.02 11.12 12.41
N ARG A 169 19.64 11.66 13.58
CA ARG A 169 20.32 11.35 14.86
C ARG A 169 20.25 9.86 15.24
N VAL A 170 19.11 9.22 14.98
CA VAL A 170 18.97 7.76 15.16
C VAL A 170 19.95 7.01 14.25
N ILE A 171 20.06 7.41 12.98
CA ILE A 171 20.96 6.79 11.99
C ILE A 171 22.43 6.96 12.39
N ASP A 172 22.79 8.09 12.99
CA ASP A 172 24.15 8.39 13.42
C ASP A 172 24.69 7.40 14.45
N ILE A 173 23.80 6.89 15.32
CA ILE A 173 24.15 6.04 16.47
C ILE A 173 23.78 4.56 16.30
N MET A 174 23.36 4.13 15.09
CA MET A 174 23.07 2.72 14.82
C MET A 174 24.33 1.85 15.02
N PRO A 175 24.23 0.73 15.76
CA PRO A 175 25.34 -0.20 15.94
C PRO A 175 25.61 -1.02 14.65
N PRO A 176 26.79 -1.65 14.52
CA PRO A 176 27.07 -2.57 13.42
C PRO A 176 25.99 -3.64 13.28
N GLY A 177 25.66 -4.02 12.06
CA GLY A 177 24.63 -5.00 11.73
C GLY A 177 23.21 -4.43 11.71
N GLN A 178 23.00 -3.17 12.10
CA GLN A 178 21.66 -2.58 12.23
C GLN A 178 21.43 -1.40 11.29
N GLU A 179 20.31 -1.43 10.58
CA GLU A 179 19.89 -0.38 9.64
C GLU A 179 18.48 0.15 9.91
N THR A 180 17.78 -0.44 10.89
CA THR A 180 16.40 -0.09 11.24
C THR A 180 16.29 0.42 12.68
N LEU A 181 15.22 1.16 12.96
CA LEU A 181 14.90 1.67 14.29
C LEU A 181 13.69 0.97 14.91
N ALA A 182 13.60 1.02 16.24
CA ALA A 182 12.41 0.69 17.00
C ALA A 182 11.71 2.00 17.39
N LEU A 183 10.46 2.18 16.95
CA LEU A 183 9.66 3.35 17.25
C LEU A 183 8.78 3.06 18.46
N LEU A 184 8.86 3.85 19.52
CA LEU A 184 8.03 3.68 20.72
C LEU A 184 7.07 4.86 20.86
N ILE A 185 5.79 4.64 20.62
CA ILE A 185 4.79 5.71 20.57
C ILE A 185 3.91 5.64 21.81
N ASN A 186 3.90 6.73 22.60
CA ASN A 186 3.05 6.88 23.76
C ASN A 186 2.02 8.00 23.53
N PHE A 187 0.75 7.63 23.30
CA PHE A 187 -0.34 8.58 23.04
C PHE A 187 -0.97 9.19 24.31
N LYS A 188 -0.35 9.01 25.48
CA LYS A 188 -0.79 9.61 26.75
C LYS A 188 -1.03 11.12 26.58
N ALA A 189 -2.24 11.57 26.90
CA ALA A 189 -2.61 12.98 26.89
C ALA A 189 -1.86 13.74 27.99
N SER A 190 -1.65 15.05 27.80
CA SER A 190 -1.12 15.93 28.84
C SER A 190 -2.23 16.78 29.45
N LYS A 191 -1.95 17.43 30.59
CA LYS A 191 -2.89 18.33 31.27
C LYS A 191 -3.39 19.48 30.37
N SER A 192 -2.57 19.90 29.40
CA SER A 192 -2.88 20.98 28.46
C SER A 192 -3.36 20.50 27.08
N ARG A 193 -3.29 19.19 26.78
CA ARG A 193 -3.64 18.66 25.45
C ARG A 193 -4.25 17.26 25.51
N SER A 194 -5.57 17.21 25.32
CA SER A 194 -6.34 15.97 25.20
C SER A 194 -6.33 15.37 23.79
N ASN A 195 -6.18 16.19 22.75
CA ASN A 195 -6.06 15.72 21.36
C ASN A 195 -4.58 15.67 20.91
N THR A 196 -4.07 14.46 20.80
CA THR A 196 -2.67 14.16 20.47
C THR A 196 -2.44 13.85 18.99
N SER A 197 -3.49 13.94 18.15
CA SER A 197 -3.40 13.66 16.72
C SER A 197 -2.76 14.84 15.97
N PRO A 198 -1.81 14.59 15.04
CA PRO A 198 -1.31 15.64 14.15
C PRO A 198 -2.38 16.08 13.14
N GLY A 199 -2.29 17.31 12.64
CA GLY A 199 -3.12 17.78 11.53
C GLY A 199 -2.86 16.97 10.25
N ILE A 200 -3.90 16.76 9.44
CA ILE A 200 -3.85 15.88 8.26
C ILE A 200 -2.77 16.31 7.23
N GLY A 201 -2.57 17.61 7.02
CA GLY A 201 -1.55 18.13 6.11
C GLY A 201 -0.13 17.74 6.54
N LEU A 202 0.19 18.00 7.82
CA LEU A 202 1.45 17.63 8.44
C LEU A 202 1.69 16.12 8.41
N ALA A 203 0.65 15.33 8.70
CA ALA A 203 0.73 13.87 8.66
C ALA A 203 1.02 13.33 7.24
N ARG A 204 0.45 13.95 6.20
CA ARG A 204 0.72 13.58 4.79
C ARG A 204 2.15 13.90 4.39
N GLU A 205 2.66 15.07 4.76
CA GLU A 205 4.03 15.49 4.47
C GLU A 205 5.06 14.57 5.15
N VAL A 206 4.87 14.31 6.45
CA VAL A 206 5.70 13.36 7.21
C VAL A 206 5.66 11.97 6.57
N LEU A 207 4.46 11.48 6.22
CA LEU A 207 4.32 10.18 5.59
C LEU A 207 5.04 10.12 4.24
N HIS A 208 4.90 11.16 3.42
CA HIS A 208 5.58 11.27 2.13
C HIS A 208 7.11 11.18 2.31
N ILE A 209 7.68 11.96 3.24
CA ILE A 209 9.12 11.97 3.52
C ILE A 209 9.59 10.59 3.99
N LEU A 210 8.93 10.00 4.99
CA LEU A 210 9.34 8.71 5.54
C LEU A 210 9.23 7.58 4.51
N GLN A 211 8.17 7.59 3.70
CA GLN A 211 7.99 6.59 2.66
C GLN A 211 9.00 6.77 1.53
N HIS A 212 9.22 7.97 1.00
CA HIS A 212 10.04 8.15 -0.19
C HIS A 212 11.54 8.19 0.11
N HIS A 213 11.94 8.88 1.19
CA HIS A 213 13.34 9.23 1.47
C HIS A 213 13.98 8.42 2.60
N TYR A 214 13.19 7.72 3.41
CA TYR A 214 13.67 6.80 4.47
C TYR A 214 13.19 5.36 4.28
N PRO A 215 13.37 4.76 3.07
CA PRO A 215 12.93 3.40 2.81
C PRO A 215 13.57 2.39 3.77
N GLU A 216 12.80 1.35 4.12
CA GLU A 216 13.29 0.21 4.92
C GLU A 216 13.89 0.57 6.29
N ARG A 217 13.61 1.76 6.85
CA ARG A 217 14.12 2.18 8.17
C ARG A 217 13.27 1.71 9.37
N LEU A 218 11.99 1.40 9.18
CA LEU A 218 11.13 0.93 10.27
C LEU A 218 11.33 -0.57 10.52
N GLY A 219 11.87 -0.92 11.69
CA GLY A 219 12.05 -2.30 12.13
C GLY A 219 10.92 -2.78 13.05
N LYS A 220 10.49 -1.94 14.00
CA LYS A 220 9.36 -2.20 14.91
C LYS A 220 8.68 -0.90 15.29
N ALA A 221 7.37 -0.92 15.53
CA ALA A 221 6.64 0.16 16.18
C ALA A 221 5.84 -0.40 17.37
N LEU A 222 6.15 0.08 18.57
CA LEU A 222 5.57 -0.33 19.84
C LEU A 222 4.67 0.81 20.34
N ILE A 223 3.38 0.57 20.42
CA ILE A 223 2.39 1.64 20.58
C ILE A 223 1.54 1.36 21.83
N ILE A 224 1.48 2.36 22.72
CA ILE A 224 0.72 2.31 23.98
C ILE A 224 -0.20 3.54 24.14
N ASN A 225 -1.16 3.43 25.06
CA ASN A 225 -2.08 4.51 25.45
C ASN A 225 -2.89 5.08 24.28
N MET A 226 -3.21 4.25 23.28
CA MET A 226 -3.95 4.67 22.10
C MET A 226 -5.37 5.15 22.46
N PRO A 227 -5.81 6.33 21.97
CA PRO A 227 -7.19 6.74 22.09
C PRO A 227 -8.11 5.73 21.38
N TRP A 228 -9.29 5.46 21.96
CA TRP A 228 -10.24 4.46 21.43
C TRP A 228 -10.58 4.65 19.94
N ILE A 229 -10.62 5.90 19.48
CA ILE A 229 -10.88 6.26 18.08
C ILE A 229 -9.76 5.81 17.13
N VAL A 230 -8.50 5.87 17.59
CA VAL A 230 -7.32 5.42 16.82
C VAL A 230 -7.27 3.89 16.79
N THR A 231 -7.69 3.22 17.87
CA THR A 231 -7.85 1.76 17.92
C THR A 231 -8.93 1.28 16.95
N GLY A 232 -10.08 1.97 16.87
CA GLY A 232 -11.12 1.68 15.88
C GLY A 232 -10.64 1.86 14.44
N PHE A 233 -9.88 2.93 14.17
CA PHE A 233 -9.25 3.20 12.89
C PHE A 233 -8.26 2.11 12.47
N PHE A 234 -7.31 1.72 13.35
CA PHE A 234 -6.32 0.69 13.02
C PHE A 234 -6.96 -0.67 12.79
N LYS A 235 -7.94 -1.09 13.61
CA LYS A 235 -8.68 -2.34 13.40
C LYS A 235 -9.36 -2.41 12.03
N LEU A 236 -9.85 -1.28 11.53
CA LEU A 236 -10.51 -1.18 10.23
C LEU A 236 -9.53 -1.24 9.05
N ILE A 237 -8.34 -0.64 9.17
CA ILE A 237 -7.34 -0.64 8.09
C ILE A 237 -6.40 -1.85 8.12
N THR A 238 -6.30 -2.55 9.25
CA THR A 238 -5.37 -3.67 9.46
C THR A 238 -5.43 -4.72 8.35
N PRO A 239 -6.60 -5.18 7.85
CA PRO A 239 -6.69 -6.13 6.75
C PRO A 239 -5.99 -5.69 5.45
N PHE A 240 -5.83 -4.38 5.25
CA PHE A 240 -5.24 -3.75 4.05
C PHE A 240 -3.76 -3.36 4.22
N ILE A 241 -3.23 -3.46 5.44
CA ILE A 241 -1.81 -3.27 5.73
C ILE A 241 -1.06 -4.51 5.23
N ASP A 242 -0.04 -4.29 4.39
CA ASP A 242 0.88 -5.33 3.94
C ASP A 242 1.38 -6.18 5.13
N PRO A 243 1.43 -7.52 5.03
CA PRO A 243 1.84 -8.38 6.14
C PRO A 243 3.16 -7.97 6.81
N ASN A 244 4.18 -7.55 6.05
CA ASN A 244 5.45 -7.11 6.62
C ASN A 244 5.29 -5.81 7.41
N THR A 245 4.39 -4.93 7.01
CA THR A 245 4.08 -3.70 7.78
C THR A 245 3.27 -4.04 9.02
N ARG A 246 2.31 -4.99 8.94
CA ARG A 246 1.50 -5.42 10.08
C ARG A 246 2.34 -6.10 11.17
N GLU A 247 3.27 -6.95 10.78
CA GLU A 247 4.20 -7.63 11.71
C GLU A 247 5.07 -6.66 12.51
N LYS A 248 5.33 -5.47 11.96
CA LYS A 248 6.13 -4.42 12.62
C LYS A 248 5.34 -3.65 13.68
N LEU A 249 4.01 -3.61 13.63
CA LEU A 249 3.18 -2.83 14.56
C LEU A 249 2.71 -3.68 15.74
N LYS A 250 3.02 -3.26 16.98
CA LYS A 250 2.65 -3.94 18.24
C LYS A 250 1.87 -2.98 19.14
N PHE A 251 0.72 -3.42 19.61
CA PHE A 251 -0.25 -2.55 20.27
C PHE A 251 -0.62 -3.08 21.65
N ASN A 252 -0.32 -2.32 22.70
CA ASN A 252 -0.67 -2.65 24.09
C ASN A 252 -0.28 -4.09 24.51
N GLU A 253 0.76 -4.66 23.90
CA GLU A 253 1.39 -5.91 24.31
C GLU A 253 2.40 -5.64 25.45
N ASP A 254 2.92 -6.71 26.06
CA ASP A 254 4.08 -6.55 26.94
C ASP A 254 5.33 -6.20 26.13
N MET A 255 5.74 -4.93 26.18
CA MET A 255 6.84 -4.42 25.39
C MET A 255 8.20 -4.98 25.82
N ALA A 256 8.30 -5.59 27.01
CA ALA A 256 9.50 -6.30 27.45
C ALA A 256 9.83 -7.54 26.60
N GLN A 257 8.89 -7.99 25.76
CA GLN A 257 9.15 -8.99 24.73
C GLN A 257 10.13 -8.48 23.66
N TYR A 258 10.11 -7.18 23.39
CA TYR A 258 10.85 -6.55 22.29
C TYR A 258 12.03 -5.70 22.78
N VAL A 259 11.90 -5.05 23.93
CA VAL A 259 12.94 -4.16 24.50
C VAL A 259 13.37 -4.70 25.87
N PRO A 260 14.68 -4.84 26.16
CA PRO A 260 15.14 -5.16 27.52
C PRO A 260 14.60 -4.15 28.52
N ALA A 261 14.13 -4.61 29.68
CA ALA A 261 13.42 -3.74 30.63
C ALA A 261 14.31 -2.59 31.13
N GLU A 262 15.60 -2.85 31.34
CA GLU A 262 16.65 -1.91 31.73
C GLU A 262 17.02 -0.89 30.63
N GLN A 263 16.66 -1.15 29.37
CA GLN A 263 16.80 -0.23 28.24
C GLN A 263 15.49 0.53 27.94
N MET A 264 14.39 0.15 28.58
CA MET A 264 13.06 0.68 28.30
C MET A 264 12.61 1.67 29.37
N TRP A 265 12.26 2.88 28.93
CA TRP A 265 11.74 3.94 29.80
C TRP A 265 10.53 3.48 30.63
N SER A 266 10.51 3.81 31.92
CA SER A 266 9.45 3.43 32.88
C SER A 266 8.06 4.00 32.59
N GLU A 267 7.92 4.96 31.66
CA GLU A 267 6.60 5.38 31.13
C GLU A 267 5.91 4.26 30.31
N PHE A 268 6.65 3.21 29.93
CA PHE A 268 6.10 1.96 29.40
C PHE A 268 5.99 0.97 30.54
N SER A 269 4.84 0.29 30.67
CA SER A 269 4.44 -0.47 31.87
C SER A 269 5.42 -1.56 32.34
N SER A 270 6.28 -2.07 31.47
CA SER A 270 7.30 -3.08 31.80
C SER A 270 8.74 -2.53 31.76
N GLY A 271 8.90 -1.21 31.64
CA GLY A 271 10.19 -0.54 31.64
C GLY A 271 10.75 -0.34 33.04
N LYS A 272 12.08 -0.47 33.19
CA LYS A 272 12.82 -0.27 34.45
C LYS A 272 13.82 0.87 34.37
N LEU A 273 13.98 1.50 33.20
CA LEU A 273 14.85 2.65 33.03
C LEU A 273 14.15 3.90 33.55
N GLU A 274 14.53 4.34 34.75
CA GLU A 274 14.15 5.65 35.27
C GLU A 274 14.89 6.72 34.47
N PHE A 275 14.15 7.43 33.63
CA PHE A 275 14.68 8.51 32.80
C PHE A 275 13.86 9.77 33.00
N ASP A 276 14.55 10.87 33.25
CA ASP A 276 13.96 12.20 33.37
C ASP A 276 14.53 13.11 32.30
N TYR A 277 13.63 13.77 31.56
CA TYR A 277 14.03 14.59 30.43
C TYR A 277 14.28 16.02 30.90
N ASP A 278 15.56 16.38 31.01
CA ASP A 278 16.02 17.77 31.12
C ASP A 278 16.67 18.18 29.79
N HIS A 279 16.06 19.12 29.06
CA HIS A 279 16.55 19.54 27.75
C HIS A 279 17.98 20.11 27.81
N ALA A 280 18.32 20.84 28.86
CA ALA A 280 19.63 21.49 29.00
C ALA A 280 20.76 20.46 29.18
N VAL A 281 20.44 19.26 29.67
CA VAL A 281 21.38 18.15 29.86
C VAL A 281 21.32 17.17 28.68
N TYR A 282 20.12 16.74 28.30
CA TYR A 282 19.89 15.71 27.30
C TYR A 282 20.33 16.15 25.90
N TRP A 283 19.95 17.36 25.48
CA TRP A 283 20.15 17.79 24.09
C TRP A 283 21.64 17.91 23.74
N PRO A 284 22.49 18.59 24.53
CA PRO A 284 23.93 18.60 24.25
C PRO A 284 24.56 17.20 24.30
N ALA A 285 24.12 16.33 25.20
CA ALA A 285 24.63 14.96 25.31
C ALA A 285 24.31 14.11 24.07
N LEU A 286 23.08 14.17 23.56
CA LEU A 286 22.69 13.51 22.32
C LEU A 286 23.51 14.04 21.14
N GLN A 287 23.67 15.36 21.04
CA GLN A 287 24.43 15.97 19.95
C GLN A 287 25.90 15.57 19.98
N LYS A 288 26.52 15.53 21.16
CA LYS A 288 27.89 15.04 21.36
C LYS A 288 28.03 13.60 20.89
N LEU A 289 27.15 12.70 21.36
CA LEU A 289 27.15 11.29 20.98
C LEU A 289 27.02 11.10 19.46
N CYS A 290 26.05 11.79 18.84
CA CYS A 290 25.85 11.70 17.40
C CYS A 290 27.05 12.24 16.61
N GLY A 291 27.64 13.36 17.07
CA GLY A 291 28.84 13.94 16.47
C GLY A 291 30.04 13.00 16.51
N GLU A 292 30.33 12.42 17.69
CA GLU A 292 31.42 11.46 17.87
C GLU A 292 31.24 10.21 17.00
N ARG A 293 30.01 9.66 16.92
CA ARG A 293 29.73 8.48 16.09
C ARG A 293 29.82 8.78 14.59
N ARG A 294 29.30 9.92 14.13
CA ARG A 294 29.44 10.36 12.73
C ARG A 294 30.90 10.56 12.35
N GLU A 295 31.68 11.21 13.21
CA GLU A 295 33.09 11.49 12.96
C GLU A 295 33.91 10.20 12.91
N ALA A 296 33.69 9.26 13.84
CA ALA A 296 34.33 7.95 13.80
C ALA A 296 34.02 7.18 12.50
N ARG A 297 32.76 7.21 12.04
CA ARG A 297 32.36 6.61 10.75
C ARG A 297 33.08 7.30 9.58
N ARG A 298 33.15 8.64 9.58
CA ARG A 298 33.84 9.40 8.54
C ARG A 298 35.33 9.08 8.49
N GLN A 299 35.99 8.97 9.65
CA GLN A 299 37.41 8.60 9.73
C GLN A 299 37.67 7.20 9.16
N ARG A 300 36.79 6.22 9.43
CA ARG A 300 36.88 4.88 8.83
C ARG A 300 36.65 4.92 7.33
N TRP A 301 35.67 5.69 6.86
CA TRP A 301 35.44 5.86 5.42
C TRP A 301 36.64 6.47 4.70
N VAL A 302 37.29 7.48 5.30
CA VAL A 302 38.53 8.07 4.77
C VAL A 302 39.67 7.05 4.79
N ALA A 303 39.83 6.30 5.88
CA ALA A 303 40.84 5.24 5.98
C ALA A 303 40.61 4.09 4.97
N GLY A 304 39.35 3.81 4.64
CA GLY A 304 38.92 2.87 3.59
C GLY A 304 39.06 3.42 2.17
N GLY A 305 39.59 4.64 1.98
CA GLY A 305 39.82 5.23 0.66
C GLY A 305 38.61 5.94 0.05
N GLN A 306 37.64 6.35 0.89
CA GLN A 306 36.47 7.14 0.50
C GLN A 306 35.58 6.46 -0.58
N GLN A 307 35.43 5.15 -0.48
CA GLN A 307 34.73 4.36 -1.49
C GLN A 307 33.21 4.55 -1.44
N LEU A 308 32.58 4.59 -2.62
CA LEU A 308 31.13 4.42 -2.76
C LEU A 308 30.76 2.97 -2.49
N GLY A 309 29.64 2.73 -1.81
CA GLY A 309 29.21 1.39 -1.45
C GLY A 309 29.99 0.79 -0.27
N GLU A 310 30.65 1.61 0.55
CA GLU A 310 31.30 1.14 1.77
C GLU A 310 30.28 0.53 2.75
N SER A 311 30.67 -0.51 3.50
CA SER A 311 29.77 -1.21 4.42
C SER A 311 29.45 -0.37 5.67
N GLU A 312 28.17 -0.19 6.01
CA GLU A 312 27.76 0.45 7.25
C GLU A 312 28.28 -0.28 8.50
N ASP A 313 28.50 -1.60 8.41
CA ASP A 313 29.02 -2.40 9.53
C ASP A 313 30.49 -2.09 9.81
N TYR A 314 31.29 -1.97 8.74
CA TYR A 314 32.68 -1.52 8.83
C TYR A 314 32.75 -0.09 9.36
N LEU A 315 31.95 0.81 8.77
CA LEU A 315 31.88 2.21 9.20
C LEU A 315 31.47 2.33 10.67
N ALA A 316 30.59 1.45 11.17
CA ALA A 316 30.19 1.41 12.57
C ALA A 316 31.23 0.74 13.50
N GLY A 317 32.22 0.01 12.97
CA GLY A 317 33.39 -0.48 13.70
C GLY A 317 33.45 -1.99 13.90
N ALA A 318 32.72 -2.79 13.11
CA ALA A 318 32.95 -4.23 13.05
C ALA A 318 34.31 -4.55 12.41
N ALA A 319 35.01 -5.59 12.90
CA ALA A 319 36.23 -6.10 12.25
C ALA A 319 35.84 -6.79 10.92
N GLU A 320 36.45 -6.34 9.81
CA GLU A 320 36.01 -6.56 8.42
C GLU A 320 35.95 -8.01 7.90
N PRO A 321 35.28 -8.18 6.74
CA PRO A 321 36.03 -8.49 5.52
C PRO A 321 35.85 -7.42 4.43
N THR A 322 36.99 -6.97 3.90
CA THR A 322 37.14 -6.28 2.62
C THR A 322 36.34 -6.98 1.52
N LEU A 323 35.69 -6.19 0.66
CA LEU A 323 35.12 -6.69 -0.60
C LEU A 323 36.18 -7.49 -1.36
N PRO A 324 35.83 -8.64 -1.98
CA PRO A 324 36.77 -9.35 -2.84
C PRO A 324 37.12 -8.44 -4.02
N THR A 325 38.40 -8.09 -4.15
CA THR A 325 38.96 -7.56 -5.39
C THR A 325 38.53 -8.47 -6.54
N LEU A 326 37.81 -7.92 -7.52
CA LEU A 326 37.46 -8.61 -8.75
C LEU A 326 38.72 -9.27 -9.33
N PRO A 327 38.72 -10.58 -9.62
CA PRO A 327 39.80 -11.16 -10.41
C PRO A 327 39.72 -10.55 -11.82
N THR A 328 40.84 -10.02 -12.29
CA THR A 328 41.03 -9.63 -13.68
C THR A 328 40.62 -10.80 -14.58
N LEU A 329 39.60 -10.60 -15.43
CA LEU A 329 39.18 -11.57 -16.42
C LEU A 329 40.35 -11.87 -17.37
N PRO A 330 40.63 -13.13 -17.72
CA PRO A 330 41.52 -13.42 -18.83
C PRO A 330 40.88 -12.89 -20.12
N THR A 331 41.63 -12.08 -20.85
CA THR A 331 41.45 -11.89 -22.29
C THR A 331 41.31 -13.27 -22.93
N ASN A 332 40.14 -13.56 -23.51
CA ASN A 332 39.92 -14.26 -24.78
C ASN A 332 38.51 -14.89 -24.82
N TRP A 333 37.52 -14.12 -25.28
CA TRP A 333 36.34 -14.68 -25.95
C TRP A 333 36.09 -13.93 -27.26
N ASN A 334 36.88 -14.30 -28.26
CA ASN A 334 36.49 -14.14 -29.66
C ASN A 334 35.61 -15.33 -30.07
N ASN A 335 34.60 -15.02 -30.89
CA ASN A 335 33.74 -15.91 -31.68
C ASN A 335 32.38 -16.31 -31.06
N ALA A 336 31.37 -15.46 -31.27
CA ALA A 336 30.26 -15.80 -32.18
C ALA A 336 29.39 -14.57 -32.50
N ALA A 337 29.00 -14.48 -33.77
CA ALA A 337 28.41 -13.35 -34.49
C ALA A 337 26.99 -12.90 -34.03
N PRO A 338 26.52 -11.71 -34.48
CA PRO A 338 25.41 -11.00 -33.86
C PRO A 338 24.06 -11.49 -34.37
N ARG A 339 23.09 -11.66 -33.46
CA ARG A 339 21.68 -11.64 -33.83
C ARG A 339 21.11 -10.28 -33.49
N HIS A 340 20.87 -9.49 -34.52
CA HIS A 340 19.93 -8.38 -34.48
C HIS A 340 18.63 -8.84 -33.83
N ASN A 341 18.17 -8.12 -32.81
CA ASN A 341 16.74 -7.97 -32.60
C ASN A 341 16.44 -6.51 -32.30
N ASN A 342 15.88 -5.84 -33.31
CA ASN A 342 15.17 -4.59 -33.11
C ASN A 342 13.99 -4.88 -32.19
N ASN A 343 13.88 -4.15 -31.07
CA ASN A 343 12.54 -3.85 -30.55
C ASN A 343 12.53 -2.52 -29.81
N THR A 344 12.25 -1.50 -30.60
CA THR A 344 11.45 -0.34 -30.20
C THR A 344 10.16 -0.83 -29.54
N ASN A 345 9.96 -0.56 -28.25
CA ASN A 345 8.68 -0.12 -27.67
C ASN A 345 8.79 0.03 -26.15
N ASN A 346 8.90 1.29 -25.71
CA ASN A 346 8.45 1.71 -24.38
C ASN A 346 6.92 1.73 -24.39
N ASN A 347 6.28 0.60 -24.08
CA ASN A 347 4.90 0.59 -23.59
C ASN A 347 4.71 -0.69 -22.75
N LYS A 348 4.37 -0.57 -21.46
CA LYS A 348 4.05 -1.73 -20.63
C LYS A 348 2.73 -2.32 -21.12
N SER A 349 2.81 -3.36 -21.95
CA SER A 349 1.69 -4.23 -22.34
C SER A 349 1.10 -4.91 -21.10
N MET A 350 -0.22 -4.85 -20.92
CA MET A 350 -0.95 -5.72 -19.99
C MET A 350 -1.12 -7.08 -20.69
N ASP A 351 -0.28 -8.07 -20.39
CA ASP A 351 -0.47 -9.41 -20.93
C ASP A 351 -1.56 -10.15 -20.11
N LEU A 352 -2.55 -10.74 -20.79
CA LEU A 352 -3.54 -11.60 -20.13
C LEU A 352 -2.86 -12.87 -19.59
N PRO A 353 -3.22 -13.36 -18.39
CA PRO A 353 -2.69 -14.61 -17.87
C PRO A 353 -3.04 -15.80 -18.78
N PRO A 354 -2.16 -16.83 -18.89
CA PRO A 354 -2.41 -17.99 -19.74
C PRO A 354 -3.64 -18.80 -19.26
N PRO A 355 -4.30 -19.55 -20.16
CA PRO A 355 -5.48 -20.36 -19.83
C PRO A 355 -5.19 -21.37 -18.71
N ARG A 356 -6.13 -21.50 -17.78
CA ARG A 356 -5.98 -22.41 -16.63
C ARG A 356 -6.47 -23.83 -16.99
N PRO A 357 -5.78 -24.90 -16.56
CA PRO A 357 -6.31 -26.26 -16.65
C PRO A 357 -7.59 -26.43 -15.80
N LEU A 358 -8.59 -27.12 -16.35
CA LEU A 358 -9.83 -27.41 -15.63
C LEU A 358 -9.56 -28.36 -14.44
N PRO A 359 -10.22 -28.18 -13.30
CA PRO A 359 -10.12 -29.12 -12.19
C PRO A 359 -10.73 -30.49 -12.57
N PRO A 360 -10.28 -31.59 -11.95
CA PRO A 360 -10.85 -32.92 -12.20
C PRO A 360 -12.29 -33.02 -11.67
N LYS A 361 -13.15 -33.72 -12.43
CA LYS A 361 -14.51 -34.12 -12.01
C LYS A 361 -14.43 -35.44 -11.22
N PRO A 362 -15.08 -35.60 -10.05
CA PRO A 362 -15.72 -34.60 -9.19
C PRO A 362 -14.75 -33.94 -8.18
N LEU A 363 -15.08 -32.73 -7.72
CA LEU A 363 -14.29 -31.99 -6.72
C LEU A 363 -14.33 -32.69 -5.34
N PRO A 364 -13.22 -32.78 -4.58
CA PRO A 364 -13.18 -33.51 -3.31
C PRO A 364 -13.82 -32.70 -2.16
N HIS A 365 -14.94 -33.19 -1.56
CA HIS A 365 -15.36 -33.08 -0.14
C HIS A 365 -16.81 -33.59 0.11
N ASN A 366 -17.12 -33.97 1.36
CA ASN A 366 -18.40 -34.52 1.84
C ASN A 366 -19.56 -33.51 1.71
N HIS A 367 -20.60 -33.88 0.96
CA HIS A 367 -21.70 -33.04 0.43
C HIS A 367 -21.24 -31.84 -0.43
N PRO A 368 -20.78 -32.07 -1.67
CA PRO A 368 -20.33 -30.98 -2.53
C PRO A 368 -21.54 -30.16 -3.07
N PRO A 369 -21.47 -28.82 -3.10
CA PRO A 369 -22.47 -27.99 -3.81
C PRO A 369 -22.48 -28.33 -5.31
N GLN A 370 -23.61 -28.07 -6.00
CA GLN A 370 -23.71 -28.23 -7.46
C GLN A 370 -22.75 -27.25 -8.16
N TYR A 371 -21.99 -27.75 -9.14
CA TYR A 371 -21.10 -26.97 -10.01
C TYR A 371 -21.52 -27.09 -11.46
N LEU A 372 -21.24 -26.05 -12.24
CA LEU A 372 -21.45 -26.01 -13.68
C LEU A 372 -20.10 -25.90 -14.38
N LEU A 373 -19.87 -26.77 -15.36
CA LEU A 373 -18.85 -26.55 -16.38
C LEU A 373 -19.46 -25.65 -17.45
N LEU A 374 -18.85 -24.50 -17.69
CA LEU A 374 -19.40 -23.42 -18.49
C LEU A 374 -18.44 -23.08 -19.62
N ARG A 375 -18.97 -22.92 -20.83
CA ARG A 375 -18.26 -22.31 -21.96
C ARG A 375 -18.71 -20.87 -22.08
N ILE A 376 -17.81 -19.93 -21.87
CA ILE A 376 -18.14 -18.51 -21.83
C ILE A 376 -18.37 -18.00 -23.25
N SER A 377 -19.46 -17.28 -23.49
CA SER A 377 -19.76 -16.68 -24.79
C SER A 377 -19.35 -15.21 -24.80
N HIS A 378 -19.87 -14.42 -23.86
CA HIS A 378 -19.56 -13.00 -23.73
C HIS A 378 -19.16 -12.63 -22.31
N THR A 379 -18.24 -11.67 -22.17
CA THR A 379 -17.88 -11.03 -20.90
C THR A 379 -18.03 -9.53 -21.03
N ALA A 380 -18.75 -8.89 -20.11
CA ALA A 380 -18.77 -7.44 -20.03
C ALA A 380 -17.57 -6.96 -19.19
N LEU A 381 -16.76 -6.06 -19.73
CA LEU A 381 -15.67 -5.44 -18.98
C LEU A 381 -16.19 -4.35 -18.06
N ASN A 382 -15.66 -4.29 -16.84
CA ASN A 382 -16.06 -3.30 -15.83
C ASN A 382 -14.83 -2.65 -15.16
N PRO A 383 -14.96 -1.44 -14.59
CA PRO A 383 -13.85 -0.80 -13.87
C PRO A 383 -13.26 -1.66 -12.74
N ALA A 384 -14.05 -2.54 -12.11
CA ALA A 384 -13.57 -3.49 -11.11
C ALA A 384 -12.62 -4.57 -11.69
N ASP A 385 -12.79 -4.93 -12.96
CA ASP A 385 -11.89 -5.82 -13.69
C ASP A 385 -10.52 -5.14 -13.89
N LEU A 386 -10.50 -3.84 -14.19
CA LEU A 386 -9.27 -3.03 -14.27
C LEU A 386 -8.55 -2.92 -12.93
N VAL A 387 -9.28 -2.75 -11.82
CA VAL A 387 -8.68 -2.74 -10.47
C VAL A 387 -8.01 -4.08 -10.17
N THR A 388 -8.66 -5.19 -10.54
CA THR A 388 -8.10 -6.54 -10.41
C THR A 388 -6.85 -6.71 -11.28
N LEU A 389 -6.84 -6.20 -12.51
CA LEU A 389 -5.73 -6.31 -13.48
C LEU A 389 -4.56 -5.34 -13.25
N SER A 390 -4.79 -4.18 -12.65
CA SER A 390 -3.81 -3.09 -12.63
C SER A 390 -3.24 -2.81 -11.25
N VAL A 391 -4.03 -3.09 -10.19
CA VAL A 391 -3.73 -2.58 -8.83
C VAL A 391 -3.44 -3.70 -7.84
N MET A 392 -4.12 -4.84 -7.96
CA MET A 392 -3.87 -5.97 -7.05
C MET A 392 -2.51 -6.60 -7.33
N PRO A 393 -1.60 -6.72 -6.34
CA PRO A 393 -0.33 -7.43 -6.50
C PRO A 393 -0.52 -8.86 -7.00
N PHE A 394 0.41 -9.37 -7.82
CA PHE A 394 0.38 -10.76 -8.32
C PHE A 394 0.21 -11.80 -7.19
N SER A 395 0.81 -11.57 -6.02
CA SER A 395 0.68 -12.43 -4.83
C SER A 395 -0.74 -12.49 -4.23
N LEU A 396 -1.58 -11.47 -4.46
CA LEU A 396 -2.99 -11.47 -4.10
C LEU A 396 -3.87 -12.06 -5.21
N ARG A 397 -3.39 -12.09 -6.46
CA ARG A 397 -4.02 -12.80 -7.59
C ARG A 397 -3.67 -14.28 -7.65
N SER A 398 -2.64 -14.69 -6.91
CA SER A 398 -2.08 -16.03 -6.90
C SER A 398 -1.90 -16.46 -5.44
N HIS A 399 -2.93 -17.08 -4.86
CA HIS A 399 -2.93 -17.46 -3.45
C HIS A 399 -1.94 -18.60 -3.12
N ARG A 400 -1.26 -19.18 -4.12
CA ARG A 400 -0.20 -20.18 -3.99
C ARG A 400 0.88 -19.91 -5.03
N LYS A 401 2.17 -20.11 -4.67
CA LYS A 401 3.34 -20.02 -5.59
C LYS A 401 3.18 -20.82 -6.90
N THR A 402 2.23 -21.75 -6.98
CA THR A 402 1.95 -22.65 -8.10
C THR A 402 0.65 -22.35 -8.87
N GLN A 403 -0.12 -21.31 -8.50
CA GLN A 403 -1.38 -20.97 -9.19
C GLN A 403 -1.21 -19.74 -10.12
N PRO A 404 -1.71 -19.79 -11.37
CA PRO A 404 -1.69 -18.63 -12.26
C PRO A 404 -2.63 -17.52 -11.75
N ALA A 405 -2.27 -16.27 -12.03
CA ALA A 405 -3.00 -15.06 -11.60
C ALA A 405 -4.50 -15.12 -11.97
N ALA A 406 -5.34 -14.60 -11.08
CA ALA A 406 -6.77 -14.47 -11.30
C ALA A 406 -7.09 -13.77 -12.63
N VAL A 407 -7.98 -14.39 -13.40
CA VAL A 407 -8.49 -13.83 -14.65
C VAL A 407 -9.73 -12.99 -14.32
N PRO A 408 -9.78 -11.71 -14.72
CA PRO A 408 -10.91 -10.85 -14.42
C PRO A 408 -12.14 -11.20 -15.29
N GLY A 409 -13.27 -10.56 -14.99
CA GLY A 409 -14.57 -10.82 -15.61
C GLY A 409 -15.58 -11.23 -14.55
N LEU A 410 -16.14 -10.23 -13.87
CA LEU A 410 -17.16 -10.40 -12.85
C LEU A 410 -18.54 -10.72 -13.45
N ASP A 411 -18.80 -10.32 -14.69
CA ASP A 411 -20.09 -10.46 -15.36
C ASP A 411 -19.89 -11.07 -16.75
N PHE A 412 -20.43 -12.27 -16.94
CA PHE A 412 -20.32 -13.00 -18.19
C PHE A 412 -21.52 -13.90 -18.44
N THR A 413 -21.73 -14.25 -19.70
CA THR A 413 -22.73 -15.22 -20.13
C THR A 413 -22.06 -16.46 -20.69
N ALA A 414 -22.71 -17.60 -20.51
CA ALA A 414 -22.11 -18.89 -20.84
C ALA A 414 -23.17 -19.95 -21.19
N THR A 415 -22.72 -20.97 -21.90
CA THR A 415 -23.48 -22.20 -22.13
C THR A 415 -23.05 -23.27 -21.15
N VAL A 416 -24.01 -23.94 -20.51
CA VAL A 416 -23.76 -25.10 -19.63
C VAL A 416 -23.28 -26.28 -20.46
N VAL A 417 -22.04 -26.69 -20.25
CA VAL A 417 -21.44 -27.86 -20.91
C VAL A 417 -21.72 -29.14 -20.13
N ASP A 418 -21.69 -29.06 -18.80
CA ASP A 418 -21.88 -30.21 -17.91
C ASP A 418 -22.31 -29.75 -16.51
N VAL A 419 -23.05 -30.59 -15.79
CA VAL A 419 -23.56 -30.33 -14.43
C VAL A 419 -22.97 -31.34 -13.48
N TRP A 420 -22.22 -30.86 -12.48
CA TRP A 420 -21.51 -31.70 -11.53
C TRP A 420 -22.22 -31.67 -10.18
N ASN A 421 -22.43 -32.84 -9.59
CA ASN A 421 -23.21 -33.02 -8.35
C ASN A 421 -24.62 -32.39 -8.46
N PRO A 422 -25.44 -32.82 -9.43
CA PRO A 422 -26.78 -32.26 -9.60
C PRO A 422 -27.61 -32.48 -8.34
N THR A 423 -28.16 -31.40 -7.82
CA THR A 423 -29.09 -31.41 -6.68
C THR A 423 -30.48 -30.97 -7.17
N PRO A 424 -31.57 -31.65 -6.76
CA PRO A 424 -32.93 -31.20 -7.06
C PRO A 424 -33.16 -29.78 -6.57
N GLU A 425 -33.98 -29.01 -7.28
CA GLU A 425 -34.31 -27.66 -6.87
C GLU A 425 -35.27 -27.67 -5.65
N PRO A 426 -34.93 -26.99 -4.54
CA PRO A 426 -35.82 -26.94 -3.39
C PRO A 426 -37.16 -26.27 -3.76
N GLY A 427 -38.27 -26.97 -3.57
CA GLY A 427 -39.62 -26.43 -3.78
C GLY A 427 -40.25 -26.70 -5.16
N THR A 428 -39.60 -27.47 -6.04
CA THR A 428 -40.21 -27.93 -7.30
C THR A 428 -40.86 -29.30 -7.12
N GLU A 429 -42.14 -29.45 -7.49
CA GLU A 429 -42.79 -30.76 -7.58
C GLU A 429 -42.06 -31.63 -8.62
N GLY A 430 -41.63 -32.84 -8.23
CA GLY A 430 -40.92 -33.77 -9.12
C GLY A 430 -39.39 -33.67 -9.13
N GLY A 431 -38.79 -32.74 -8.39
CA GLY A 431 -37.33 -32.68 -8.23
C GLY A 431 -36.57 -32.28 -9.51
N GLU A 432 -37.15 -31.41 -10.32
CA GLU A 432 -36.55 -30.93 -11.57
C GLU A 432 -35.15 -30.32 -11.34
N ALA A 433 -34.25 -30.60 -12.29
CA ALA A 433 -32.89 -30.09 -12.24
C ALA A 433 -32.88 -28.61 -12.66
N ARG A 434 -32.30 -27.76 -11.79
CA ARG A 434 -32.17 -26.32 -12.04
C ARG A 434 -31.40 -25.98 -13.31
N PHE A 435 -30.50 -26.85 -13.77
CA PHE A 435 -29.69 -26.65 -14.99
C PHE A 435 -29.57 -27.96 -15.76
N ALA A 436 -29.56 -27.85 -17.08
CA ALA A 436 -29.29 -28.91 -18.03
C ALA A 436 -28.17 -28.48 -19.00
N GLN A 437 -27.53 -29.46 -19.62
CA GLN A 437 -26.56 -29.21 -20.69
C GLN A 437 -27.24 -28.44 -21.84
N GLY A 438 -26.58 -27.39 -22.33
CA GLY A 438 -27.10 -26.50 -23.36
C GLY A 438 -27.83 -25.27 -22.82
N ASP A 439 -28.14 -25.20 -21.52
CA ASP A 439 -28.74 -24.00 -20.94
C ASP A 439 -27.83 -22.78 -21.12
N SER A 440 -28.42 -21.67 -21.55
CA SER A 440 -27.77 -20.36 -21.56
C SER A 440 -27.93 -19.70 -20.19
N VAL A 441 -26.83 -19.24 -19.61
CA VAL A 441 -26.81 -18.64 -18.26
C VAL A 441 -26.09 -17.30 -18.26
N VAL A 442 -26.52 -16.43 -17.35
CA VAL A 442 -25.75 -15.26 -16.91
C VAL A 442 -25.10 -15.59 -15.57
N CYS A 443 -23.86 -15.15 -15.40
CA CYS A 443 -23.01 -15.49 -14.26
C CYS A 443 -22.42 -14.25 -13.61
N PHE A 444 -22.43 -14.24 -12.27
CA PHE A 444 -21.83 -13.18 -11.48
C PHE A 444 -21.12 -13.73 -10.24
N PRO A 445 -19.89 -14.27 -10.39
CA PRO A 445 -19.08 -14.65 -9.23
C PRO A 445 -18.65 -13.41 -8.44
N PRO A 446 -18.78 -13.41 -7.09
CA PRO A 446 -18.27 -12.33 -6.27
C PRO A 446 -16.74 -12.27 -6.35
N LEU A 447 -16.17 -11.08 -6.15
CA LEU A 447 -14.72 -10.85 -6.22
C LEU A 447 -13.94 -11.78 -5.27
N SER A 448 -14.49 -12.11 -4.09
CA SER A 448 -13.87 -13.06 -3.16
C SER A 448 -13.71 -14.47 -3.76
N HIS A 449 -14.66 -14.91 -4.59
CA HIS A 449 -14.56 -16.18 -5.30
C HIS A 449 -13.47 -16.11 -6.38
N ILE A 450 -13.48 -15.07 -7.21
CA ILE A 450 -12.49 -14.86 -8.27
C ILE A 450 -11.07 -14.82 -7.70
N LEU A 451 -10.87 -14.16 -6.55
CA LEU A 451 -9.55 -14.12 -5.91
C LEU A 451 -9.14 -15.47 -5.29
N ALA A 452 -10.09 -16.20 -4.72
CA ALA A 452 -9.83 -17.51 -4.12
C ALA A 452 -9.54 -18.59 -5.18
N THR A 453 -10.23 -18.54 -6.32
CA THR A 453 -10.16 -19.59 -7.34
C THR A 453 -9.38 -19.18 -8.58
N GLY A 454 -9.20 -17.89 -8.84
CA GLY A 454 -8.61 -17.35 -10.07
C GLY A 454 -9.48 -17.50 -11.31
N VAL A 455 -10.78 -17.82 -11.16
CA VAL A 455 -11.74 -18.07 -12.23
C VAL A 455 -12.54 -16.79 -12.53
N GLY A 456 -12.63 -16.40 -13.79
CA GLY A 456 -13.40 -15.22 -14.23
C GLY A 456 -13.75 -15.24 -15.72
N GLY A 457 -14.47 -14.22 -16.16
CA GLY A 457 -15.11 -14.12 -17.47
C GLY A 457 -14.18 -14.21 -18.69
N LEU A 458 -12.94 -13.72 -18.60
CA LEU A 458 -12.01 -13.78 -19.75
C LEU A 458 -11.34 -15.15 -19.95
N GLN A 459 -11.90 -16.22 -19.37
CA GLN A 459 -11.48 -17.60 -19.64
C GLN A 459 -12.45 -18.25 -20.64
N GLY A 460 -11.94 -19.04 -21.60
CA GLY A 460 -12.82 -19.72 -22.56
C GLY A 460 -13.77 -20.74 -21.92
N VAL A 461 -13.30 -21.48 -20.92
CA VAL A 461 -14.08 -22.50 -20.20
C VAL A 461 -13.79 -22.43 -18.71
N VAL A 462 -14.84 -22.49 -17.87
CA VAL A 462 -14.74 -22.34 -16.42
C VAL A 462 -15.58 -23.35 -15.66
N VAL A 463 -15.22 -23.62 -14.40
CA VAL A 463 -16.06 -24.36 -13.46
C VAL A 463 -16.53 -23.41 -12.36
N LEU A 464 -17.84 -23.26 -12.21
CA LEU A 464 -18.44 -22.29 -11.29
C LEU A 464 -19.52 -22.94 -10.41
N PRO A 465 -19.60 -22.61 -9.10
CA PRO A 465 -20.75 -22.98 -8.28
C PRO A 465 -22.07 -22.51 -8.91
N ALA A 466 -23.06 -23.41 -8.99
CA ALA A 466 -24.36 -23.13 -9.64
C ALA A 466 -25.14 -21.96 -8.99
N ARG A 467 -24.81 -21.60 -7.74
CA ARG A 467 -25.39 -20.43 -7.05
C ARG A 467 -25.03 -19.09 -7.69
N TYR A 468 -23.97 -19.03 -8.49
CA TYR A 468 -23.52 -17.82 -9.19
C TYR A 468 -24.06 -17.71 -10.61
N ALA A 469 -24.98 -18.58 -11.01
CA ALA A 469 -25.58 -18.62 -12.33
C ALA A 469 -27.12 -18.55 -12.27
N VAL A 470 -27.71 -17.95 -13.30
CA VAL A 470 -29.16 -17.89 -13.53
C VAL A 470 -29.42 -18.11 -15.02
N LYS A 471 -30.45 -18.89 -15.37
CA LYS A 471 -30.83 -19.12 -16.78
C LYS A 471 -31.27 -17.83 -17.45
N ILE A 472 -30.79 -17.61 -18.67
CA ILE A 472 -31.27 -16.53 -19.54
C ILE A 472 -32.71 -16.90 -20.00
N PRO A 473 -33.68 -15.96 -19.94
CA PRO A 473 -35.05 -16.23 -20.37
C PRO A 473 -35.12 -16.60 -21.86
N ALA A 474 -36.09 -17.45 -22.21
CA ALA A 474 -36.34 -17.81 -23.60
C ALA A 474 -36.59 -16.54 -24.45
N GLY A 475 -35.99 -16.50 -25.64
CA GLY A 475 -36.08 -15.34 -26.55
C GLY A 475 -35.09 -14.21 -26.26
N LYS A 476 -34.20 -14.36 -25.28
CA LYS A 476 -33.06 -13.47 -25.05
C LYS A 476 -31.74 -14.18 -25.38
N THR A 477 -30.79 -13.43 -25.92
CA THR A 477 -29.47 -13.94 -26.30
C THR A 477 -28.44 -13.76 -25.18
N GLN A 478 -27.35 -14.52 -25.24
CA GLN A 478 -26.20 -14.39 -24.32
C GLN A 478 -25.52 -13.02 -24.45
N LYS A 479 -25.49 -12.44 -25.65
CA LYS A 479 -24.99 -11.08 -25.87
C LYS A 479 -25.86 -10.01 -25.19
N GLU A 480 -27.18 -10.08 -25.34
CA GLU A 480 -28.10 -9.10 -24.73
C GLU A 480 -28.09 -9.13 -23.19
N ALA A 481 -27.70 -10.26 -22.59
CA ALA A 481 -27.59 -10.43 -21.15
C ALA A 481 -26.17 -10.15 -20.61
N ALA A 482 -25.16 -9.90 -21.45
CA ALA A 482 -23.79 -9.66 -21.01
C ALA A 482 -23.64 -8.29 -20.32
N GLY A 483 -23.29 -8.26 -19.03
CA GLY A 483 -23.27 -7.02 -18.26
C GLY A 483 -24.58 -6.72 -17.51
N LEU A 484 -25.52 -7.66 -17.50
CA LEU A 484 -26.83 -7.51 -16.86
C LEU A 484 -26.76 -7.45 -15.33
N LEU A 485 -25.82 -8.20 -14.72
CA LEU A 485 -25.76 -8.37 -13.26
C LEU A 485 -24.84 -7.36 -12.58
N LEU A 486 -23.90 -6.76 -13.31
CA LEU A 486 -23.02 -5.71 -12.82
C LEU A 486 -23.43 -4.35 -13.40
N CYS A 487 -24.09 -3.54 -12.56
CA CYS A 487 -24.54 -2.16 -12.80
C CYS A 487 -24.66 -1.69 -14.27
N GLY A 488 -25.90 -1.54 -14.72
CA GLY A 488 -26.25 -0.61 -15.79
C GLY A 488 -27.76 -0.51 -15.98
N CYS A 489 -28.38 0.58 -15.55
CA CYS A 489 -29.65 1.02 -16.10
C CYS A 489 -29.51 2.49 -16.51
N THR A 490 -29.77 2.74 -17.79
CA THR A 490 -29.81 4.07 -18.41
C THR A 490 -30.99 4.89 -17.88
N ALA A 491 -30.85 6.21 -17.88
CA ALA A 491 -31.87 7.14 -17.42
C ALA A 491 -33.18 6.99 -18.22
N ASP A 492 -34.31 6.96 -17.51
CA ASP A 492 -35.65 6.79 -18.10
C ASP A 492 -36.37 8.15 -18.34
N VAL A 493 -35.90 9.24 -17.70
CA VAL A 493 -36.69 10.49 -17.61
C VAL A 493 -35.93 11.73 -18.10
N GLN A 494 -34.71 11.98 -17.63
CA GLN A 494 -33.93 13.18 -17.98
C GLN A 494 -32.42 12.91 -18.01
N VAL A 495 -31.73 13.64 -18.88
CA VAL A 495 -30.26 13.62 -18.99
C VAL A 495 -29.73 15.01 -18.64
N VAL A 496 -28.74 15.04 -17.75
CA VAL A 496 -27.98 16.25 -17.42
C VAL A 496 -26.56 16.05 -17.93
N ASP A 497 -26.17 16.80 -18.95
CA ASP A 497 -24.80 16.82 -19.46
C ASP A 497 -23.92 17.60 -18.47
N TYR A 498 -23.13 16.87 -17.69
CA TYR A 498 -22.28 17.46 -16.67
C TYR A 498 -21.13 18.31 -17.24
N THR A 499 -20.78 18.13 -18.52
CA THR A 499 -19.67 18.86 -19.14
C THR A 499 -20.00 20.33 -19.40
N GLN A 500 -21.28 20.70 -19.36
CA GLN A 500 -21.75 22.06 -19.58
C GLN A 500 -21.73 22.92 -18.31
N TYR A 501 -21.37 22.34 -17.15
CA TYR A 501 -21.49 23.01 -15.84
C TYR A 501 -20.20 22.87 -15.03
N GLU A 502 -19.57 23.99 -14.69
CA GLU A 502 -18.45 24.02 -13.73
C GLU A 502 -18.91 23.68 -12.30
N ASP A 503 -20.12 24.12 -11.90
CA ASP A 503 -20.77 23.79 -10.63
C ASP A 503 -21.98 22.87 -10.86
N LEU A 504 -21.72 21.62 -11.20
CA LEU A 504 -22.76 20.60 -11.34
C LEU A 504 -23.69 20.51 -10.10
N PRO A 505 -23.20 20.47 -8.85
CA PRO A 505 -24.08 20.46 -7.69
C PRO A 505 -24.98 21.70 -7.56
N GLY A 506 -24.48 22.88 -7.92
CA GLY A 506 -25.28 24.10 -8.00
C GLY A 506 -26.41 23.98 -9.02
N GLU A 507 -26.13 23.42 -10.19
CA GLU A 507 -27.15 23.19 -11.22
C GLU A 507 -28.19 22.15 -10.78
N LEU A 508 -27.76 21.06 -10.14
CA LEU A 508 -28.69 20.07 -9.56
C LEU A 508 -29.60 20.71 -8.51
N ALA A 509 -29.05 21.57 -7.65
CA ALA A 509 -29.84 22.32 -6.67
C ALA A 509 -30.81 23.29 -7.34
N ARG A 510 -30.40 23.97 -8.42
CA ARG A 510 -31.27 24.90 -9.16
C ARG A 510 -32.43 24.18 -9.85
N ARG A 511 -32.19 22.99 -10.42
CA ARG A 511 -33.23 22.20 -11.13
C ARG A 511 -34.15 21.44 -10.19
N PHE A 512 -33.60 20.86 -9.14
CA PHE A 512 -34.29 19.86 -8.33
C PHE A 512 -34.44 20.28 -6.86
N GLY A 513 -34.01 21.47 -6.47
CA GLY A 513 -34.13 21.95 -5.08
C GLY A 513 -35.57 22.12 -4.62
N ASP A 514 -36.47 22.53 -5.52
CA ASP A 514 -37.91 22.67 -5.22
C ASP A 514 -38.63 21.31 -5.18
N GLN A 515 -38.06 20.29 -5.82
CA GLN A 515 -38.58 18.92 -5.86
C GLN A 515 -37.43 17.92 -5.61
N PRO A 516 -36.91 17.84 -4.37
CA PRO A 516 -35.74 17.03 -4.06
C PRO A 516 -36.02 15.53 -4.22
N PHE A 517 -34.99 14.78 -4.61
CA PHE A 517 -35.06 13.33 -4.79
C PHE A 517 -35.33 12.60 -3.47
N ASP A 518 -36.07 11.49 -3.53
CA ASP A 518 -36.24 10.56 -2.41
C ASP A 518 -34.98 9.73 -2.16
N ASN A 519 -34.29 9.31 -3.24
CA ASN A 519 -33.05 8.55 -3.17
C ASN A 519 -32.17 8.92 -4.35
N ILE A 520 -30.85 8.89 -4.14
CA ILE A 520 -29.87 9.03 -5.22
C ILE A 520 -29.10 7.71 -5.33
N ILE A 521 -28.92 7.23 -6.55
CA ILE A 521 -28.04 6.10 -6.88
C ILE A 521 -26.87 6.67 -7.69
N ASP A 522 -25.73 6.83 -7.04
CA ASP A 522 -24.50 7.33 -7.65
C ASP A 522 -23.64 6.17 -8.15
N THR A 523 -23.69 5.92 -9.44
CA THR A 523 -22.91 4.85 -10.09
C THR A 523 -21.47 5.27 -10.42
N PHE A 524 -21.14 6.55 -10.31
CA PHE A 524 -19.83 7.10 -10.65
C PHE A 524 -18.95 7.39 -9.43
N GLY A 525 -19.56 7.82 -8.32
CA GLY A 525 -18.88 8.12 -7.06
C GLY A 525 -18.42 9.58 -6.90
N ASN A 526 -19.20 10.54 -7.42
CA ASN A 526 -18.83 11.96 -7.44
C ASN A 526 -18.96 12.61 -6.05
N GLN A 527 -17.83 12.94 -5.43
CA GLN A 527 -17.80 13.53 -4.09
C GLN A 527 -18.37 14.95 -4.02
N GLY A 528 -18.28 15.74 -5.09
CA GLY A 528 -18.87 17.08 -5.14
C GLY A 528 -20.39 17.01 -5.08
N VAL A 529 -20.98 16.11 -5.87
CA VAL A 529 -22.43 15.83 -5.88
C VAL A 529 -22.88 15.24 -4.54
N TYR A 530 -22.08 14.38 -3.92
CA TYR A 530 -22.43 13.86 -2.60
C TYR A 530 -22.39 14.96 -1.51
N LYS A 531 -21.31 15.73 -1.41
CA LYS A 531 -21.13 16.73 -0.33
C LYS A 531 -22.21 17.81 -0.31
N GLN A 532 -22.79 18.09 -1.47
CA GLN A 532 -23.85 19.08 -1.62
C GLN A 532 -25.25 18.46 -1.80
N CYS A 533 -25.38 17.14 -1.65
CA CYS A 533 -26.64 16.43 -1.89
C CYS A 533 -27.81 16.97 -1.07
N ALA A 534 -27.52 17.58 0.08
CA ALA A 534 -28.51 18.22 0.92
C ALA A 534 -29.46 19.21 0.22
N ARG A 535 -29.02 19.80 -0.89
CA ARG A 535 -29.74 20.80 -1.67
C ARG A 535 -30.77 20.19 -2.64
N TYR A 536 -30.71 18.89 -2.89
CA TYR A 536 -31.57 18.18 -3.86
C TYR A 536 -31.90 16.74 -3.43
N LEU A 537 -31.59 16.37 -2.18
CA LEU A 537 -31.94 15.09 -1.54
C LEU A 537 -32.69 15.38 -0.25
N LYS A 538 -33.85 14.75 -0.08
CA LYS A 538 -34.66 14.86 1.13
C LYS A 538 -33.86 14.44 2.38
N PRO A 539 -34.13 15.02 3.57
CA PRO A 539 -33.42 14.67 4.81
C PRO A 539 -33.44 13.17 5.15
N GLU A 540 -34.57 12.52 4.92
CA GLU A 540 -34.79 11.07 5.10
C GLU A 540 -34.28 10.22 3.92
N GLY A 541 -33.91 10.86 2.82
CA GLY A 541 -33.43 10.21 1.61
C GLY A 541 -32.06 9.57 1.77
N MET A 542 -31.80 8.54 0.97
CA MET A 542 -30.52 7.83 0.96
C MET A 542 -29.70 8.16 -0.29
N TYR A 543 -28.43 8.48 -0.08
CA TYR A 543 -27.42 8.56 -1.12
C TYR A 543 -26.69 7.21 -1.20
N ASN A 544 -27.02 6.39 -2.20
CA ASN A 544 -26.43 5.07 -2.42
C ASN A 544 -25.36 5.18 -3.50
N ALA A 545 -24.10 5.02 -3.15
CA ALA A 545 -23.01 5.07 -4.13
C ALA A 545 -22.46 3.68 -4.42
N ALA A 546 -22.34 3.34 -5.70
CA ALA A 546 -21.74 2.08 -6.15
C ALA A 546 -20.21 2.08 -6.01
N SER A 547 -19.57 3.26 -6.05
CA SER A 547 -18.14 3.42 -5.84
C SER A 547 -17.79 4.84 -5.40
N ILE A 548 -16.50 5.12 -5.19
CA ILE A 548 -15.95 6.49 -5.15
C ILE A 548 -15.03 6.63 -6.34
N HIS A 549 -15.21 7.67 -7.13
CA HIS A 549 -14.45 7.88 -8.35
C HIS A 549 -12.95 7.89 -8.08
N TYR A 550 -12.18 7.16 -8.89
CA TYR A 550 -10.72 7.06 -8.78
C TYR A 550 -10.08 8.14 -9.66
N SER A 551 -9.21 8.98 -9.09
CA SER A 551 -8.42 9.94 -9.87
C SER A 551 -7.35 9.25 -10.74
N ASP A 552 -6.93 8.06 -10.34
CA ASP A 552 -6.01 7.17 -11.05
C ASP A 552 -6.16 5.73 -10.53
N TYR A 553 -5.65 4.75 -11.28
CA TYR A 553 -5.65 3.33 -10.88
C TYR A 553 -4.38 2.97 -10.09
N THR A 554 -4.01 3.76 -9.09
CA THR A 554 -2.92 3.43 -8.18
C THR A 554 -3.43 2.82 -6.88
N PHE A 555 -2.58 2.05 -6.20
CA PHE A 555 -2.88 1.50 -4.87
C PHE A 555 -3.28 2.60 -3.86
N TRP A 556 -2.65 3.77 -3.94
CA TRP A 556 -2.90 4.88 -3.02
C TRP A 556 -4.21 5.59 -3.28
N ALA A 557 -4.61 5.76 -4.54
CA ALA A 557 -5.93 6.27 -4.88
C ALA A 557 -7.03 5.31 -4.38
N LEU A 558 -6.82 3.99 -4.53
CA LEU A 558 -7.74 2.98 -4.02
C LEU A 558 -7.88 3.04 -2.48
N LEU A 559 -6.76 3.17 -1.76
CA LEU A 559 -6.77 3.31 -0.30
C LEU A 559 -7.47 4.60 0.15
N LYS A 560 -7.17 5.74 -0.48
CA LYS A 560 -7.83 7.02 -0.23
C LYS A 560 -9.34 6.92 -0.49
N SER A 561 -9.76 6.28 -1.57
CA SER A 561 -11.16 6.05 -1.88
C SER A 561 -11.83 5.14 -0.85
N GLY A 562 -11.18 4.06 -0.40
CA GLY A 562 -11.68 3.21 0.68
C GLY A 562 -11.89 3.99 1.99
N LEU A 563 -10.93 4.83 2.38
CA LEU A 563 -11.06 5.71 3.55
C LEU A 563 -12.20 6.73 3.39
N THR A 564 -12.36 7.27 2.18
CA THR A 564 -13.46 8.21 1.87
C THR A 564 -14.82 7.50 1.93
N LEU A 565 -14.90 6.24 1.51
CA LEU A 565 -16.11 5.41 1.55
C LEU A 565 -16.59 5.19 2.99
N ILE A 566 -15.63 4.84 3.86
CA ILE A 566 -15.85 4.67 5.29
C ILE A 566 -16.28 5.99 5.93
N ALA A 567 -15.56 7.08 5.65
CA ALA A 567 -15.88 8.40 6.17
C ALA A 567 -17.30 8.82 5.76
N ASN A 568 -17.68 8.61 4.50
CA ASN A 568 -19.02 8.93 4.03
C ASN A 568 -20.08 8.08 4.72
N THR A 569 -19.80 6.82 5.07
CA THR A 569 -20.75 5.95 5.79
C THR A 569 -21.03 6.42 7.23
N VAL A 570 -20.00 6.92 7.92
CA VAL A 570 -20.07 7.20 9.38
C VAL A 570 -20.28 8.69 9.70
N TRP A 571 -19.71 9.59 8.90
CA TRP A 571 -19.73 11.04 9.10
C TRP A 571 -20.90 11.84 8.48
N PRO A 572 -21.96 11.26 7.85
CA PRO A 572 -22.77 12.05 6.94
C PRO A 572 -23.91 12.81 7.64
N ARG A 573 -24.29 12.45 8.88
CA ARG A 573 -25.45 13.05 9.58
C ARG A 573 -25.15 14.24 10.49
N ALA A 574 -23.91 14.39 10.97
CA ALA A 574 -23.56 15.46 11.90
C ALA A 574 -23.18 16.75 11.15
N THR A 575 -24.16 17.61 10.86
CA THR A 575 -23.95 18.89 10.15
C THR A 575 -23.00 19.83 10.89
N TRP A 576 -22.99 19.80 12.23
CA TRP A 576 -22.07 20.59 13.07
C TRP A 576 -20.60 20.12 13.02
N LEU A 577 -20.34 18.93 12.48
CA LEU A 577 -19.00 18.39 12.20
C LEU A 577 -18.64 18.47 10.70
N GLY A 578 -19.39 19.25 9.91
CA GLY A 578 -19.18 19.39 8.47
C GLY A 578 -19.74 18.23 7.62
N GLY A 579 -20.60 17.38 8.20
CA GLY A 579 -21.35 16.35 7.47
C GLY A 579 -22.48 16.95 6.62
N THR A 580 -22.95 16.19 5.63
CA THR A 580 -23.98 16.65 4.68
C THR A 580 -25.39 16.71 5.30
N GLY A 581 -25.57 16.11 6.47
CA GLY A 581 -26.87 15.87 7.12
C GLY A 581 -27.67 14.72 6.52
N ARG A 582 -27.17 14.01 5.50
CA ARG A 582 -27.92 12.99 4.73
C ARG A 582 -27.37 11.60 5.03
N THR A 583 -28.13 10.56 4.70
CA THR A 583 -27.66 9.18 4.88
C THR A 583 -26.88 8.75 3.65
N TRP A 584 -25.67 8.24 3.84
CA TRP A 584 -24.88 7.67 2.77
C TRP A 584 -24.73 6.16 2.98
N LYS A 585 -24.86 5.38 1.90
CA LYS A 585 -24.67 3.93 1.90
C LYS A 585 -23.80 3.51 0.72
N ALA A 586 -22.87 2.59 0.98
CA ALA A 586 -22.15 1.90 -0.08
C ALA A 586 -23.06 0.81 -0.66
N ALA A 587 -23.22 0.76 -1.99
CA ALA A 587 -23.69 -0.46 -2.62
C ALA A 587 -22.55 -1.49 -2.50
N SER A 588 -22.78 -2.57 -1.77
CA SER A 588 -21.74 -3.54 -1.48
C SER A 588 -21.46 -4.40 -2.71
N MET A 589 -20.20 -4.54 -3.13
CA MET A 589 -19.76 -5.51 -4.15
C MET A 589 -19.72 -6.96 -3.59
N MET A 590 -20.63 -7.27 -2.67
CA MET A 590 -20.74 -8.59 -2.05
C MET A 590 -21.57 -9.53 -2.92
N ASP A 591 -21.58 -10.81 -2.55
CA ASP A 591 -22.44 -11.83 -3.17
C ASP A 591 -23.90 -11.31 -3.20
N PRO A 592 -24.48 -11.03 -4.38
CA PRO A 592 -25.82 -10.46 -4.48
C PRO A 592 -26.90 -11.45 -4.01
N GLY A 593 -26.54 -12.73 -3.88
CA GLY A 593 -27.45 -13.80 -3.60
C GLY A 593 -28.26 -14.19 -4.84
N ARG A 594 -28.63 -15.47 -4.86
CA ARG A 594 -29.40 -16.09 -5.95
C ARG A 594 -30.69 -15.34 -6.27
N GLU A 595 -31.49 -15.04 -5.25
CA GLU A 595 -32.82 -14.42 -5.42
C GLU A 595 -32.74 -13.04 -6.09
N MET A 596 -31.70 -12.26 -5.80
CA MET A 596 -31.52 -10.95 -6.41
C MET A 596 -31.21 -11.09 -7.91
N MET A 597 -30.29 -11.99 -8.26
CA MET A 597 -29.96 -12.24 -9.68
C MET A 597 -31.18 -12.75 -10.45
N GLU A 598 -31.97 -13.65 -9.86
CA GLU A 598 -33.20 -14.16 -10.48
C GLU A 598 -34.24 -13.04 -10.69
N ARG A 599 -34.37 -12.10 -9.76
CA ARG A 599 -35.25 -10.92 -9.94
C ARG A 599 -34.81 -10.03 -11.09
N VAL A 600 -33.50 -9.74 -11.20
CA VAL A 600 -32.97 -8.91 -12.29
C VAL A 600 -33.18 -9.59 -13.64
N VAL A 601 -32.87 -10.89 -13.72
CA VAL A 601 -33.04 -11.67 -14.96
C VAL A 601 -34.53 -11.79 -15.35
N LYS A 602 -35.43 -11.93 -14.38
CA LYS A 602 -36.87 -11.90 -14.62
C LYS A 602 -37.31 -10.56 -15.23
N GLN A 603 -36.88 -9.43 -14.67
CA GLN A 603 -37.21 -8.11 -15.19
C GLN A 603 -36.65 -7.89 -16.61
N PHE A 604 -35.47 -8.43 -16.90
CA PHE A 604 -34.91 -8.44 -18.26
C PHE A 604 -35.75 -9.28 -19.23
N GLY A 605 -36.20 -10.47 -18.82
CA GLY A 605 -37.12 -11.29 -19.60
C GLY A 605 -38.46 -10.62 -19.89
N GLU A 606 -39.00 -9.89 -18.90
CA GLU A 606 -40.22 -9.09 -19.03
C GLU A 606 -40.04 -7.78 -19.84
N GLY A 607 -38.82 -7.48 -20.30
CA GLY A 607 -38.51 -6.26 -21.06
C GLY A 607 -38.47 -4.98 -20.21
N LYS A 608 -38.51 -5.08 -18.89
CA LYS A 608 -38.40 -3.94 -17.95
C LYS A 608 -36.97 -3.44 -17.79
N LEU A 609 -35.99 -4.29 -18.08
CA LEU A 609 -34.57 -3.94 -18.10
C LEU A 609 -33.99 -4.28 -19.47
N ARG A 610 -33.04 -3.46 -19.91
CA ARG A 610 -32.20 -3.72 -21.09
C ARG A 610 -30.75 -3.40 -20.75
N VAL A 611 -29.84 -4.20 -21.29
CA VAL A 611 -28.42 -3.85 -21.29
C VAL A 611 -28.14 -2.96 -22.50
N VAL A 612 -27.50 -1.82 -22.26
CA VAL A 612 -27.00 -0.97 -23.35
C VAL A 612 -25.55 -1.36 -23.61
N VAL A 613 -25.27 -1.92 -24.78
CA VAL A 613 -23.93 -2.27 -25.23
C VAL A 613 -23.39 -1.11 -26.05
N ASP A 614 -22.23 -0.60 -25.64
CA ASP A 614 -21.49 0.44 -26.38
C ASP A 614 -20.79 -0.16 -27.59
N SER A 615 -20.00 -1.21 -27.34
CA SER A 615 -19.18 -1.86 -28.34
C SER A 615 -18.98 -3.34 -28.01
N GLU A 616 -18.85 -4.15 -29.07
CA GLU A 616 -18.49 -5.57 -28.98
C GLU A 616 -17.14 -5.78 -29.66
N TRP A 617 -16.24 -6.49 -28.97
CA TRP A 617 -14.88 -6.74 -29.43
C TRP A 617 -14.60 -8.24 -29.47
N PRO A 618 -13.85 -8.72 -30.47
CA PRO A 618 -13.36 -10.10 -30.48
C PRO A 618 -12.30 -10.27 -29.37
N PHE A 619 -12.11 -11.50 -28.88
CA PHE A 619 -11.20 -11.81 -27.76
C PHE A 619 -9.76 -11.32 -28.01
N GLU A 620 -9.28 -11.36 -29.25
CA GLU A 620 -7.94 -10.92 -29.63
C GLU A 620 -7.72 -9.41 -29.41
N LYS A 621 -8.81 -8.64 -29.31
CA LYS A 621 -8.79 -7.19 -29.09
C LYS A 621 -9.22 -6.77 -27.69
N VAL A 622 -9.13 -7.68 -26.72
CA VAL A 622 -9.44 -7.38 -25.30
C VAL A 622 -8.64 -6.17 -24.78
N LEU A 623 -7.38 -6.00 -25.19
CA LEU A 623 -6.57 -4.87 -24.73
C LEU A 623 -7.09 -3.52 -25.27
N ASP A 624 -7.45 -3.47 -26.55
CA ASP A 624 -8.06 -2.28 -27.16
C ASP A 624 -9.39 -1.94 -26.48
N ALA A 625 -10.21 -2.95 -26.19
CA ALA A 625 -11.47 -2.80 -25.48
C ALA A 625 -11.28 -2.29 -24.03
N LEU A 626 -10.22 -2.73 -23.34
CA LEU A 626 -9.85 -2.20 -22.02
C LEU A 626 -9.44 -0.73 -22.09
N ASP A 627 -8.82 -0.27 -23.18
CA ASP A 627 -8.46 1.13 -23.36
C ASP A 627 -9.69 2.02 -23.61
N VAL A 628 -10.69 1.51 -24.35
CA VAL A 628 -12.02 2.17 -24.44
C VAL A 628 -12.64 2.30 -23.06
N LEU A 629 -12.62 1.25 -22.24
CA LEU A 629 -13.14 1.28 -20.87
C LEU A 629 -12.38 2.28 -19.99
N LYS A 630 -11.04 2.33 -20.06
CA LYS A 630 -10.20 3.27 -19.31
C LYS A 630 -10.43 4.73 -19.70
N SER A 631 -10.88 4.99 -20.93
CA SER A 631 -11.17 6.35 -21.38
C SER A 631 -12.27 7.02 -20.53
N GLY A 632 -13.17 6.24 -19.92
CA GLY A 632 -14.32 6.75 -19.18
C GLY A 632 -15.47 7.27 -20.06
N HIS A 633 -15.40 7.10 -21.38
CA HIS A 633 -16.36 7.67 -22.34
C HIS A 633 -17.27 6.63 -23.03
N ALA A 634 -17.28 5.37 -22.59
CA ALA A 634 -18.18 4.36 -23.13
C ALA A 634 -19.65 4.72 -22.80
N ALA A 635 -20.52 4.69 -23.80
CA ALA A 635 -21.95 5.02 -23.65
C ALA A 635 -22.79 3.85 -23.07
N GLY A 636 -22.13 2.73 -22.75
CA GLY A 636 -22.73 1.46 -22.37
C GLY A 636 -21.67 0.41 -22.03
N LYS A 637 -22.04 -0.87 -22.04
CA LYS A 637 -21.15 -2.00 -21.76
C LYS A 637 -20.18 -2.22 -22.92
N VAL A 638 -18.90 -2.35 -22.58
CA VAL A 638 -17.87 -2.86 -23.49
C VAL A 638 -17.84 -4.37 -23.33
N VAL A 639 -18.25 -5.09 -24.37
CA VAL A 639 -18.45 -6.54 -24.33
C VAL A 639 -17.36 -7.24 -25.14
N ILE A 640 -16.78 -8.29 -24.57
CA ILE A 640 -15.84 -9.19 -25.24
C ILE A 640 -16.59 -10.45 -25.66
N ARG A 641 -16.49 -10.82 -26.93
CA ARG A 641 -16.84 -12.16 -27.42
C ARG A 641 -15.68 -13.10 -27.13
N VAL A 642 -15.86 -14.01 -26.18
CA VAL A 642 -14.81 -14.90 -25.67
C VAL A 642 -14.70 -16.17 -26.50
N ASN A 643 -15.83 -16.77 -26.89
CA ASN A 643 -15.89 -17.87 -27.85
C ASN A 643 -16.94 -17.54 -28.93
N GLU A 644 -16.82 -18.17 -30.09
CA GLU A 644 -17.92 -18.21 -31.06
C GLU A 644 -19.07 -19.07 -30.53
N GLU A 645 -20.31 -18.66 -30.80
CA GLU A 645 -21.54 -19.35 -30.36
C GLU A 645 -21.69 -20.76 -30.96
#